data_AF-S3DH26-F1
#
_entry.id   AF-S3DH26-F1
#
_cell.length_a   1.000
_cell.length_b   1.000
_cell.length_c   1.000
_cell.angle_alpha   90.00
_cell.angle_beta   90.00
_cell.angle_gamma   90.00
#
_symmetry.space_group_name_H-M   'P 1'
#
loop_
_entity.id
_entity.type
_entity.pdbx_description
1 polymer ?
#
loop_
_entity_poly.entity_id
_entity_poly.type
_entity_poly.pdbx_seq_one_letter_code
_entity_poly.pdbx_strand_id
1 'polypeptide(L)'
;MPRTKRPLAEVDPNALKSQSKRTKETESPKANKDYESMWKTDLVKEAKAKNIPHTGSKQILAKRLRKAEQDGEPVSEERVVMEPSAVQKNQSSMTYKNTLRVLNSIDKRGINYYTKDHEKLVTILRDRQLSTEGTREEMIKRLEENPANYGLRTSAELTQILRQRRAPGNVDGKKAIKIASVMLNDEIDRDTGNDVEKMIFEKLFMLDESITEFSNEREAILEENAYENSDDAELKALLEEKVCYVPEDREEMIEALLDEDVKEFDQEILSAEKERSKIEALLSRKVDRPVSAKLTIERETKLSARASLIMQRISKALEQDEHTDEEEPTDEDQPTCQTDTKSSEPLWTAGEWTLFNPHLLVHVTDEILPPDESVSGDEEESRVDDGIDYTTKDNSKLQVILRDRGLPDNCTREEMITLLQRNPPNYDQLTSDEISDLLRGRHSKYAASGTKANKIERLIANDALDRDAANYGDMKLWVRLEVLDSMLDESEGNPYNKTPLDPKRRKELQADFDSKKAELEERVGHPVVLEKDWKKADFQWHGREDKIYREGEQAKTDRPAFPTCDYDWSDSHWASRDERNLREICDRRGMPGGSGTKAGMLKWLDTGVLDYTGLYMSGLERICRDRGITHKATAKKADLIALLEEDDKRKEEE
;
A
#
# COMPACT_ATOMS: atom_id res chain seq x y z
N MET A 1 -54.27 29.73 26.85
CA MET A 1 -53.48 30.94 27.20
C MET A 1 -52.51 31.23 26.07
N PRO A 2 -52.56 32.42 25.44
CA PRO A 2 -51.72 32.72 24.27
C PRO A 2 -50.31 33.17 24.70
N ARG A 3 -49.30 32.70 23.96
CA ARG A 3 -47.88 33.02 24.14
C ARG A 3 -47.59 34.48 23.76
N THR A 4 -46.87 35.16 24.65
CA THR A 4 -46.41 36.55 24.55
C THR A 4 -45.32 36.71 23.49
N LYS A 5 -45.45 37.79 22.71
CA LYS A 5 -44.52 38.26 21.68
C LYS A 5 -43.27 38.89 22.33
N ARG A 6 -42.08 38.59 21.81
CA ARG A 6 -40.81 39.27 22.15
C ARG A 6 -40.73 40.63 21.42
N PRO A 7 -40.24 41.71 22.07
CA PRO A 7 -40.03 43.00 21.40
C PRO A 7 -38.68 43.05 20.66
N LEU A 8 -38.68 43.82 19.56
CA LEU A 8 -37.52 44.20 18.76
C LEU A 8 -36.56 45.10 19.56
N ALA A 9 -35.26 44.92 19.34
CA ALA A 9 -34.22 45.79 19.88
C ALA A 9 -34.16 47.12 19.11
N GLU A 10 -34.08 48.20 19.88
CA GLU A 10 -34.00 49.59 19.45
C GLU A 10 -32.60 49.93 18.93
N VAL A 11 -32.59 50.81 17.92
CA VAL A 11 -31.41 51.43 17.32
C VAL A 11 -30.97 52.60 18.20
N ASP A 12 -29.72 52.57 18.68
CA ASP A 12 -29.10 53.64 19.48
C ASP A 12 -28.60 54.78 18.56
N PRO A 13 -29.09 56.03 18.72
CA PRO A 13 -28.66 57.17 17.93
C PRO A 13 -27.76 58.09 18.76
N ASN A 14 -26.53 57.70 19.09
CA ASN A 14 -25.55 58.63 19.66
C ASN A 14 -24.09 58.17 19.53
N ALA A 15 -23.42 58.54 18.45
CA ALA A 15 -21.95 58.60 18.42
C ALA A 15 -21.43 59.57 17.35
N LEU A 16 -21.72 60.86 17.52
CA LEU A 16 -20.99 61.95 16.87
C LEU A 16 -20.35 62.84 17.94
N LYS A 17 -19.01 62.83 18.01
CA LYS A 17 -18.17 64.02 18.26
C LYS A 17 -16.68 63.72 18.13
N SER A 18 -16.15 64.11 16.99
CA SER A 18 -14.87 64.80 16.73
C SER A 18 -13.95 65.09 17.93
N GLN A 19 -12.68 64.66 17.83
CA GLN A 19 -11.54 65.48 18.28
C GLN A 19 -10.32 65.38 17.34
N SER A 20 -9.71 66.55 17.22
CA SER A 20 -8.64 67.04 16.35
C SER A 20 -7.23 66.46 16.61
N LYS A 21 -6.53 66.20 15.50
CA LYS A 21 -5.09 66.38 15.18
C LYS A 21 -4.02 66.16 16.27
N ARG A 22 -3.10 65.23 15.97
CA ARG A 22 -1.66 65.45 16.18
C ARG A 22 -0.86 64.77 15.05
N THR A 23 -0.19 65.59 14.27
CA THR A 23 0.71 65.21 13.17
C THR A 23 1.96 64.53 13.70
N LYS A 24 2.29 63.36 13.13
CA LYS A 24 3.63 62.76 13.20
C LYS A 24 4.00 62.34 11.78
N GLU A 25 5.00 62.99 11.22
CA GLU A 25 5.57 62.65 9.92
C GLU A 25 6.03 61.20 9.94
N THR A 26 5.44 60.39 9.05
CA THR A 26 5.86 59.02 8.78
C THR A 26 5.80 58.83 7.27
N GLU A 27 6.84 58.21 6.74
CA GLU A 27 7.12 57.99 5.32
C GLU A 27 5.92 57.40 4.58
N SER A 28 5.73 57.83 3.33
CA SER A 28 4.65 57.40 2.46
C SER A 28 4.65 55.88 2.24
N PRO A 29 3.56 55.15 2.54
CA PRO A 29 3.46 53.73 2.23
C PRO A 29 3.37 53.56 0.71
N LYS A 30 4.26 52.72 0.15
CA LYS A 30 4.13 52.24 -1.23
C LYS A 30 2.75 51.59 -1.39
N ALA A 31 1.98 52.04 -2.37
CA ALA A 31 0.66 51.48 -2.65
C ALA A 31 0.78 49.97 -2.93
N ASN A 32 0.11 49.15 -2.11
CA ASN A 32 0.08 47.70 -2.26
C ASN A 32 -0.71 47.38 -3.55
N LYS A 33 -0.06 46.81 -4.57
CA LYS A 33 -0.75 46.41 -5.81
C LYS A 33 -1.70 45.25 -5.50
N ASP A 34 -2.97 45.37 -5.91
CA ASP A 34 -3.93 44.27 -5.81
C ASP A 34 -3.77 43.31 -7.01
N TYR A 35 -3.09 42.19 -6.78
CA TYR A 35 -2.86 41.17 -7.81
C TYR A 35 -4.09 40.30 -8.11
N GLU A 36 -5.16 40.35 -7.32
CA GLU A 36 -6.37 39.52 -7.56
C GLU A 36 -7.23 40.08 -8.69
N SER A 37 -7.26 41.40 -8.83
CA SER A 37 -8.00 42.11 -9.89
C SER A 37 -7.27 42.11 -11.24
N MET A 38 -5.99 41.74 -11.30
CA MET A 38 -5.23 41.68 -12.56
C MET A 38 -5.63 40.49 -13.43
N TRP A 39 -5.59 40.67 -14.76
CA TRP A 39 -5.77 39.60 -15.72
C TRP A 39 -4.54 38.67 -15.74
N LYS A 40 -4.72 37.39 -16.09
CA LYS A 40 -3.64 36.38 -16.08
C LYS A 40 -2.44 36.81 -16.94
N THR A 41 -2.70 37.43 -18.09
CA THR A 41 -1.68 37.94 -19.01
C THR A 41 -0.79 39.00 -18.38
N ASP A 42 -1.35 39.90 -17.57
CA ASP A 42 -0.58 40.95 -16.89
C ASP A 42 0.18 40.42 -15.68
N LEU A 43 -0.37 39.42 -14.97
CA LEU A 43 0.35 38.70 -13.92
C LEU A 43 1.58 37.96 -14.48
N VAL A 44 1.48 37.38 -15.68
CA VAL A 44 2.64 36.73 -16.35
C VAL A 44 3.71 37.78 -16.71
N LYS A 45 3.32 38.96 -17.19
CA LYS A 45 4.27 40.05 -17.49
C LYS A 45 4.99 40.53 -16.23
N GLU A 46 4.27 40.76 -15.14
CA GLU A 46 4.85 41.21 -13.87
C GLU A 46 5.75 40.12 -13.25
N ALA A 47 5.36 38.84 -13.34
CA ALA A 47 6.18 37.73 -12.88
C ALA A 47 7.50 37.62 -13.66
N LYS A 48 7.46 37.80 -14.99
CA LYS A 48 8.68 37.88 -15.82
C LYS A 48 9.56 39.07 -15.43
N ALA A 49 8.97 40.24 -15.20
CA ALA A 49 9.70 41.44 -14.82
C ALA A 49 10.43 41.29 -13.47
N LYS A 50 9.87 40.49 -12.54
CA LYS A 50 10.45 40.21 -11.22
C LYS A 50 11.27 38.91 -11.16
N ASN A 51 11.55 38.26 -12.30
CA ASN A 51 12.24 36.96 -12.38
C ASN A 51 11.60 35.84 -11.52
N ILE A 52 10.27 35.81 -11.43
CA ILE A 52 9.50 34.79 -10.71
C ILE A 52 8.97 33.75 -11.71
N PRO A 53 8.85 32.46 -11.33
CA PRO A 53 8.22 31.43 -12.18
C PRO A 53 6.83 31.86 -12.67
N HIS A 54 6.69 31.97 -14.00
CA HIS A 54 5.54 32.59 -14.67
C HIS A 54 4.55 31.60 -15.30
N THR A 55 4.63 30.32 -14.94
CA THR A 55 3.68 29.27 -15.33
C THR A 55 2.68 28.97 -14.20
N GLY A 56 1.43 28.64 -14.54
CA GLY A 56 0.37 28.24 -13.59
C GLY A 56 -0.95 29.00 -13.74
N SER A 57 -1.91 28.70 -12.85
CA SER A 57 -3.22 29.38 -12.79
C SER A 57 -3.09 30.83 -12.28
N LYS A 58 -4.10 31.68 -12.55
CA LYS A 58 -4.15 33.09 -12.14
C LYS A 58 -3.88 33.27 -10.63
N GLN A 59 -4.50 32.42 -9.80
CA GLN A 59 -4.36 32.47 -8.34
C GLN A 59 -2.92 32.15 -7.88
N ILE A 60 -2.26 31.17 -8.52
CA ILE A 60 -0.87 30.81 -8.19
C ILE A 60 0.08 31.97 -8.51
N LEU A 61 -0.10 32.63 -9.66
CA LEU A 61 0.71 33.78 -10.06
C LEU A 61 0.51 34.98 -9.11
N ALA A 62 -0.73 35.32 -8.77
CA ALA A 62 -1.05 36.40 -7.83
C ALA A 62 -0.48 36.15 -6.42
N LYS A 63 -0.46 34.90 -5.97
CA LYS A 63 0.12 34.52 -4.67
C LYS A 63 1.66 34.60 -4.68
N ARG A 64 2.32 34.17 -5.76
CA ARG A 64 3.78 34.27 -5.91
C ARG A 64 4.25 35.72 -5.96
N LEU A 65 3.53 36.58 -6.69
CA LEU A 65 3.85 38.01 -6.80
C LEU A 65 3.70 38.74 -5.45
N ARG A 66 2.64 38.46 -4.68
CA ARG A 66 2.48 38.95 -3.31
C ARG A 66 3.61 38.49 -2.40
N LYS A 67 3.98 37.22 -2.48
CA LYS A 67 5.05 36.66 -1.67
C LYS A 67 6.42 37.31 -1.98
N ALA A 68 6.74 37.50 -3.26
CA ALA A 68 7.98 38.16 -3.66
C ALA A 68 8.06 39.63 -3.21
N GLU A 69 6.94 40.35 -3.10
CA GLU A 69 6.93 41.69 -2.50
C GLU A 69 7.11 41.69 -0.99
N GLN A 70 6.62 40.65 -0.30
CA GLN A 70 6.79 40.48 1.14
C GLN A 70 8.21 40.06 1.51
N ASP A 71 8.87 39.28 0.64
CA ASP A 71 10.19 38.69 0.93
C ASP A 71 11.35 39.68 0.72
N GLY A 72 11.14 40.84 0.07
CA GLY A 72 12.19 41.84 -0.19
C GLY A 72 13.27 41.37 -1.17
N GLU A 73 14.01 42.29 -1.77
CA GLU A 73 15.07 41.96 -2.77
C GLU A 73 16.08 40.93 -2.21
N PRO A 74 16.45 39.89 -2.99
CA PRO A 74 17.49 38.96 -2.58
C PRO A 74 18.85 39.68 -2.55
N VAL A 75 19.47 39.68 -1.37
CA VAL A 75 20.88 40.06 -1.17
C VAL A 75 21.76 39.14 -2.02
N SER A 76 22.64 39.76 -2.80
CA SER A 76 23.64 39.14 -3.66
C SER A 76 24.45 38.05 -2.95
N GLU A 77 24.66 36.93 -3.65
CA GLU A 77 25.43 35.75 -3.24
C GLU A 77 26.87 36.10 -2.84
N GLU A 78 27.23 35.86 -1.58
CA GLU A 78 28.62 35.85 -1.12
C GLU A 78 29.09 34.40 -0.92
N ARG A 79 30.07 34.02 -1.74
CA ARG A 79 30.62 32.68 -1.89
C ARG A 79 31.61 32.40 -0.76
N VAL A 80 31.18 31.68 0.29
CA VAL A 80 32.07 31.23 1.36
C VAL A 80 32.72 29.90 0.98
N VAL A 81 34.04 29.91 0.85
CA VAL A 81 34.93 28.76 0.72
C VAL A 81 35.23 28.21 2.11
N MET A 82 35.00 26.92 2.37
CA MET A 82 35.46 26.23 3.59
C MET A 82 36.45 25.12 3.23
N GLU A 83 37.62 25.17 3.87
CA GLU A 83 38.65 24.12 3.91
C GLU A 83 38.20 22.91 4.76
N PRO A 84 38.67 21.68 4.44
CA PRO A 84 38.43 20.51 5.26
C PRO A 84 39.54 20.33 6.30
N SER A 85 39.16 20.17 7.56
CA SER A 85 40.06 19.75 8.64
C SER A 85 39.85 18.27 8.94
N ALA A 86 40.94 17.52 8.97
CA ALA A 86 40.99 16.08 9.19
C ALA A 86 40.74 15.73 10.66
N VAL A 87 39.72 14.88 10.91
CA VAL A 87 39.59 14.12 12.17
C VAL A 87 39.17 12.69 11.81
N GLN A 88 40.07 11.76 12.10
CA GLN A 88 39.88 10.32 11.91
C GLN A 88 39.21 9.65 13.12
N LYS A 89 38.48 8.57 12.79
CA LYS A 89 38.09 7.39 13.59
C LYS A 89 37.04 7.58 14.68
N ASN A 90 35.77 7.46 14.27
CA ASN A 90 34.65 6.78 14.94
C ASN A 90 33.41 6.76 14.00
N GLN A 91 33.48 6.07 12.85
CA GLN A 91 32.46 6.15 11.79
C GLN A 91 31.22 5.28 12.01
N SER A 92 31.29 4.20 12.80
CA SER A 92 30.13 3.33 13.11
C SER A 92 29.01 4.04 13.93
N SER A 93 29.27 5.24 14.48
CA SER A 93 28.28 6.02 15.27
C SER A 93 27.49 7.06 14.45
N MET A 94 27.92 7.40 13.23
CA MET A 94 27.34 8.51 12.45
C MET A 94 26.01 8.16 11.78
N THR A 95 25.80 6.89 11.44
CA THR A 95 24.64 6.39 10.68
C THR A 95 23.37 6.40 11.53
N TYR A 96 23.42 5.80 12.72
CA TYR A 96 22.32 5.87 13.70
C TYR A 96 21.97 7.31 14.04
N LYS A 97 22.98 8.20 14.17
CA LYS A 97 22.78 9.64 14.44
C LYS A 97 22.04 10.35 13.32
N ASN A 98 22.28 10.03 12.05
CA ASN A 98 21.57 10.65 10.92
C ASN A 98 20.11 10.20 10.84
N THR A 99 19.84 8.90 10.95
CA THR A 99 18.46 8.40 11.07
C THR A 99 17.75 8.96 12.30
N LEU A 100 18.42 9.01 13.46
CA LEU A 100 17.89 9.66 14.66
C LEU A 100 17.64 11.15 14.46
N ARG A 101 18.47 11.85 13.68
CA ARG A 101 18.25 13.29 13.40
C ARG A 101 16.99 13.50 12.58
N VAL A 102 16.74 12.63 11.60
CA VAL A 102 15.48 12.63 10.83
C VAL A 102 14.31 12.30 11.75
N LEU A 103 14.40 11.26 12.59
CA LEU A 103 13.36 10.89 13.56
C LEU A 103 13.09 12.00 14.60
N ASN A 104 14.14 12.60 15.16
CA ASN A 104 14.04 13.72 16.11
C ASN A 104 13.43 14.97 15.47
N SER A 105 13.55 15.14 14.14
CA SER A 105 12.87 16.24 13.44
C SER A 105 11.35 16.02 13.35
N ILE A 106 10.89 14.77 13.42
CA ILE A 106 9.48 14.40 13.48
C ILE A 106 8.93 14.69 14.88
N ASP A 107 9.69 14.31 15.90
CA ASP A 107 9.28 14.40 17.32
C ASP A 107 9.11 15.84 17.84
N LYS A 108 9.87 16.81 17.29
CA LYS A 108 9.86 18.21 17.75
C LYS A 108 8.50 18.92 17.77
N ARG A 109 7.51 18.44 17.02
CA ARG A 109 6.16 19.06 17.01
C ARG A 109 5.23 18.50 18.08
N GLY A 110 5.57 17.38 18.71
CA GLY A 110 4.67 16.64 19.60
C GLY A 110 3.45 16.07 18.86
N ILE A 111 2.89 14.98 19.39
CA ILE A 111 1.61 14.44 18.91
C ILE A 111 0.50 15.22 19.62
N ASN A 112 -0.38 15.86 18.85
CA ASN A 112 -1.58 16.47 19.43
C ASN A 112 -2.65 15.38 19.66
N TYR A 113 -2.72 14.86 20.88
CA TYR A 113 -3.67 13.79 21.22
C TYR A 113 -5.14 14.26 21.22
N TYR A 114 -5.40 15.57 21.35
CA TYR A 114 -6.77 16.10 21.30
C TYR A 114 -7.40 15.97 19.91
N THR A 115 -6.60 15.82 18.85
CA THR A 115 -7.12 15.57 17.50
C THR A 115 -7.33 14.09 17.20
N LYS A 116 -7.02 13.19 18.13
CA LYS A 116 -7.24 11.74 17.95
C LYS A 116 -8.67 11.34 18.28
N ASP A 117 -9.20 10.39 17.52
CA ASP A 117 -10.44 9.72 17.90
C ASP A 117 -10.22 8.77 19.10
N HIS A 118 -11.32 8.26 19.65
CA HIS A 118 -11.26 7.40 20.82
C HIS A 118 -10.53 6.08 20.54
N GLU A 119 -10.81 5.44 19.41
CA GLU A 119 -10.20 4.15 19.04
C GLU A 119 -8.69 4.27 18.85
N LYS A 120 -8.22 5.34 18.20
CA LYS A 120 -6.80 5.67 18.04
C LYS A 120 -6.12 5.89 19.38
N LEU A 121 -6.75 6.59 20.31
CA LEU A 121 -6.21 6.76 21.67
C LEU A 121 -6.06 5.41 22.37
N VAL A 122 -7.07 4.54 22.29
CA VAL A 122 -7.05 3.18 22.84
C VAL A 122 -5.94 2.35 22.21
N THR A 123 -5.78 2.41 20.89
CA THR A 123 -4.73 1.70 20.15
C THR A 123 -3.33 2.19 20.57
N ILE A 124 -3.09 3.50 20.65
CA ILE A 124 -1.80 4.06 21.10
C ILE A 124 -1.52 3.68 22.56
N LEU A 125 -2.51 3.72 23.45
CA LEU A 125 -2.37 3.30 24.85
C LEU A 125 -1.99 1.82 24.95
N ARG A 126 -2.65 0.95 24.18
CA ARG A 126 -2.36 -0.50 24.12
C ARG A 126 -0.92 -0.76 23.67
N ASP A 127 -0.46 -0.08 22.63
CA ASP A 127 0.91 -0.22 22.12
C ASP A 127 1.97 0.23 23.13
N ARG A 128 1.62 1.18 24.00
CA ARG A 128 2.45 1.66 25.10
C ARG A 128 2.28 0.85 26.39
N GLN A 129 1.44 -0.19 26.39
CA GLN A 129 1.11 -0.99 27.57
C GLN A 129 0.55 -0.15 28.72
N LEU A 130 -0.21 0.89 28.39
CA LEU A 130 -0.90 1.76 29.35
C LEU A 130 -2.37 1.34 29.48
N SER A 131 -2.98 1.67 30.61
CA SER A 131 -4.41 1.38 30.83
C SER A 131 -5.29 2.12 29.81
N THR A 132 -6.17 1.36 29.16
CA THR A 132 -7.18 1.86 28.21
C THR A 132 -8.49 2.25 28.90
N GLU A 133 -8.62 2.06 30.22
CA GLU A 133 -9.83 2.39 30.97
C GLU A 133 -9.89 3.88 31.31
N GLY A 134 -11.08 4.47 31.35
CA GLY A 134 -11.29 5.85 31.80
C GLY A 134 -11.90 6.77 30.75
N THR A 135 -11.98 8.06 31.06
CA THR A 135 -12.51 9.06 30.13
C THR A 135 -11.48 9.39 29.04
N ARG A 136 -11.93 10.01 27.94
CA ARG A 136 -11.04 10.44 26.85
C ARG A 136 -9.95 11.40 27.34
N GLU A 137 -10.28 12.30 28.26
CA GLU A 137 -9.35 13.26 28.84
C GLU A 137 -8.29 12.55 29.70
N GLU A 138 -8.67 11.52 30.45
CA GLU A 138 -7.74 10.70 31.22
C GLU A 138 -6.78 9.93 30.30
N MET A 139 -7.28 9.39 29.19
CA MET A 139 -6.47 8.74 28.17
C MET A 139 -5.43 9.70 27.57
N ILE A 140 -5.85 10.90 27.18
CA ILE A 140 -4.97 11.94 26.64
C ILE A 140 -3.91 12.31 27.67
N LYS A 141 -4.31 12.58 28.92
CA LYS A 141 -3.39 12.92 30.01
C LYS A 141 -2.32 11.85 30.21
N ARG A 142 -2.70 10.56 30.20
CA ARG A 142 -1.74 9.44 30.31
C ARG A 142 -0.75 9.41 29.16
N LEU A 143 -1.19 9.70 27.93
CA LEU A 143 -0.32 9.74 26.74
C LEU A 143 0.63 10.94 26.75
N GLU A 144 0.21 12.07 27.34
CA GLU A 144 1.06 13.25 27.55
C GLU A 144 2.11 13.02 28.64
N GLU A 145 1.73 12.37 29.74
CA GLU A 145 2.64 12.00 30.83
C GLU A 145 3.65 10.90 30.44
N ASN A 146 3.31 10.08 29.44
CA ASN A 146 4.12 8.94 28.99
C ASN A 146 4.42 9.03 27.48
N PRO A 147 5.36 9.90 27.06
CA PRO A 147 5.71 10.05 25.65
C PRO A 147 6.23 8.73 25.06
N ALA A 148 5.93 8.51 23.78
CA ALA A 148 6.34 7.29 23.08
C ALA A 148 7.87 7.16 23.02
N ASN A 149 8.40 6.01 23.44
CA ASN A 149 9.81 5.65 23.25
C ASN A 149 9.95 4.39 22.39
N TYR A 150 9.61 4.51 21.11
CA TYR A 150 9.72 3.41 20.15
C TYR A 150 11.17 2.97 19.90
N GLY A 151 12.16 3.79 20.27
CA GLY A 151 13.58 3.44 20.19
C GLY A 151 13.98 2.25 21.06
N LEU A 152 13.32 2.08 22.21
CA LEU A 152 13.56 0.96 23.14
C LEU A 152 12.90 -0.35 22.72
N ARG A 153 11.89 -0.30 21.83
CA ARG A 153 11.20 -1.49 21.34
C ARG A 153 12.11 -2.33 20.43
N THR A 154 11.95 -3.64 20.49
CA THR A 154 12.59 -4.56 19.55
C THR A 154 11.98 -4.45 18.15
N SER A 155 12.72 -4.89 17.13
CA SER A 155 12.20 -4.91 15.75
C SER A 155 10.93 -5.76 15.64
N ALA A 156 10.86 -6.88 16.37
CA ALA A 156 9.69 -7.76 16.40
C ALA A 156 8.46 -7.07 17.02
N GLU A 157 8.61 -6.38 18.16
CA GLU A 157 7.52 -5.61 18.78
C GLU A 157 7.00 -4.51 17.83
N LEU A 158 7.89 -3.77 17.16
CA LEU A 158 7.47 -2.75 16.19
C LEU A 158 6.73 -3.36 15.00
N THR A 159 7.14 -4.54 14.56
CA THR A 159 6.46 -5.30 13.51
C THR A 159 5.05 -5.68 13.94
N GLN A 160 4.89 -6.14 15.18
CA GLN A 160 3.60 -6.46 15.77
C GLN A 160 2.69 -5.22 15.87
N ILE A 161 3.21 -4.08 16.34
CA ILE A 161 2.49 -2.80 16.40
C ILE A 161 2.00 -2.39 15.00
N LEU A 162 2.87 -2.44 13.98
CA LEU A 162 2.51 -2.09 12.61
C LEU A 162 1.44 -3.03 12.02
N ARG A 163 1.54 -4.34 12.30
CA ARG A 163 0.52 -5.34 11.89
C ARG A 163 -0.83 -5.05 12.56
N GLN A 164 -0.84 -4.78 13.86
CA GLN A 164 -2.06 -4.44 14.60
C GLN A 164 -2.74 -3.18 14.06
N ARG A 165 -1.95 -2.17 13.69
CA ARG A 165 -2.43 -0.91 13.10
C ARG A 165 -2.79 -0.98 11.61
N ARG A 166 -2.55 -2.14 10.98
CA ARG A 166 -2.67 -2.36 9.53
C ARG A 166 -1.95 -1.30 8.70
N ALA A 167 -0.80 -0.80 9.17
CA ALA A 167 -0.02 0.18 8.46
C ALA A 167 0.67 -0.49 7.25
N PRO A 168 0.28 -0.17 5.99
CA PRO A 168 0.79 -0.88 4.83
C PRO A 168 2.30 -0.63 4.62
N GLY A 169 2.98 -1.62 4.07
CA GLY A 169 4.26 -1.45 3.37
C GLY A 169 5.56 -1.49 4.21
N ASN A 170 5.52 -1.60 5.55
CA ASN A 170 6.74 -1.44 6.36
C ASN A 170 6.98 -2.51 7.43
N VAL A 171 6.29 -3.65 7.32
CA VAL A 171 6.43 -4.79 8.25
C VAL A 171 7.82 -5.44 8.14
N ASP A 172 8.48 -5.35 6.98
CA ASP A 172 9.73 -6.05 6.71
C ASP A 172 10.98 -5.14 6.70
N GLY A 173 10.82 -3.84 6.99
CA GLY A 173 11.93 -2.86 6.95
C GLY A 173 12.93 -2.93 8.11
N LYS A 174 14.08 -2.27 7.96
CA LYS A 174 15.07 -2.05 9.05
C LYS A 174 14.37 -1.35 10.25
N LYS A 175 14.85 -1.55 11.50
CA LYS A 175 14.20 -1.03 12.73
C LYS A 175 13.86 0.47 12.66
N ALA A 176 14.75 1.28 12.10
CA ALA A 176 14.55 2.74 11.97
C ALA A 176 13.33 3.08 11.08
N ILE A 177 13.11 2.34 9.99
CA ILE A 177 11.95 2.48 9.11
C ILE A 177 10.67 2.15 9.87
N LYS A 178 10.69 1.09 10.68
CA LYS A 178 9.55 0.68 11.49
C LYS A 178 9.18 1.76 12.52
N ILE A 179 10.17 2.31 13.21
CA ILE A 179 9.97 3.44 14.15
C ILE A 179 9.33 4.63 13.44
N ALA A 180 9.89 5.05 12.30
CA ALA A 180 9.34 6.16 11.51
C ALA A 180 7.89 5.90 11.11
N SER A 181 7.58 4.68 10.67
CA SER A 181 6.24 4.27 10.25
C SER A 181 5.23 4.31 11.39
N VAL A 182 5.60 3.83 12.59
CA VAL A 182 4.74 3.90 13.78
C VAL A 182 4.51 5.35 14.18
N MET A 183 5.54 6.19 14.18
CA MET A 183 5.42 7.62 14.51
C MET A 183 4.52 8.38 13.52
N LEU A 184 4.67 8.11 12.22
CA LEU A 184 3.81 8.70 11.20
C LEU A 184 2.35 8.25 11.35
N ASN A 185 2.14 6.99 11.73
CA ASN A 185 0.80 6.50 12.03
C ASN A 185 0.21 7.17 13.29
N ASP A 186 1.01 7.49 14.31
CA ASP A 186 0.56 8.29 15.47
C ASP A 186 0.16 9.73 15.08
N GLU A 187 0.72 10.29 14.00
CA GLU A 187 0.32 11.60 13.48
C GLU A 187 -1.07 11.59 12.83
N ILE A 188 -1.56 10.43 12.36
CA ILE A 188 -2.91 10.26 11.79
C ILE A 188 -3.96 10.33 12.89
N ASP A 189 -5.08 11.00 12.61
CA ASP A 189 -6.10 11.29 13.62
C ASP A 189 -7.03 10.12 13.92
N ARG A 190 -7.17 9.19 12.97
CA ARG A 190 -8.02 8.00 13.09
C ARG A 190 -7.25 6.71 13.32
N ASP A 191 -7.98 5.67 13.73
CA ASP A 191 -7.44 4.32 13.74
C ASP A 191 -7.43 3.72 12.33
N THR A 192 -6.26 3.63 11.72
CA THR A 192 -6.07 3.01 10.41
C THR A 192 -6.38 1.52 10.40
N GLY A 193 -6.46 0.88 11.58
CA GLY A 193 -6.86 -0.51 11.72
C GLY A 193 -8.37 -0.76 11.58
N ASN A 194 -9.21 0.28 11.62
CA ASN A 194 -10.66 0.15 11.50
C ASN A 194 -11.11 0.21 10.03
N ASP A 195 -11.37 -0.95 9.43
CA ASP A 195 -11.80 -1.07 8.03
C ASP A 195 -13.11 -0.33 7.75
N VAL A 196 -14.03 -0.32 8.72
CA VAL A 196 -15.35 0.31 8.53
C VAL A 196 -15.20 1.82 8.44
N GLU A 197 -14.39 2.41 9.32
CA GLU A 197 -14.08 3.83 9.25
C GLU A 197 -13.30 4.17 7.97
N LYS A 198 -12.32 3.33 7.59
CA LYS A 198 -11.60 3.47 6.33
C LYS A 198 -12.55 3.52 5.12
N MET A 199 -13.50 2.59 5.00
CA MET A 199 -14.49 2.60 3.92
C MET A 199 -15.36 3.87 3.93
N ILE A 200 -15.71 4.39 5.11
CA ILE A 200 -16.49 5.64 5.23
C ILE A 200 -15.68 6.82 4.69
N PHE A 201 -14.40 6.92 5.04
CA PHE A 201 -13.51 7.96 4.50
C PHE A 201 -13.28 7.83 3.00
N GLU A 202 -13.08 6.60 2.49
CA GLU A 202 -12.97 6.36 1.06
C GLU A 202 -14.24 6.78 0.32
N LYS A 203 -15.42 6.46 0.84
CA LYS A 203 -16.69 6.91 0.25
C LYS A 203 -16.83 8.43 0.26
N LEU A 204 -16.43 9.09 1.35
CA LEU A 204 -16.42 10.56 1.42
C LEU A 204 -15.45 11.18 0.42
N PHE A 205 -14.28 10.58 0.25
CA PHE A 205 -13.29 10.99 -0.74
C PHE A 205 -13.84 10.90 -2.17
N MET A 206 -14.46 9.77 -2.51
CA MET A 206 -15.09 9.58 -3.82
C MET A 206 -16.19 10.61 -4.09
N LEU A 207 -17.02 10.92 -3.09
CA LEU A 207 -18.06 11.94 -3.22
C LEU A 207 -17.49 13.35 -3.41
N ASP A 208 -16.43 13.70 -2.67
CA ASP A 208 -15.73 14.98 -2.85
C ASP A 208 -15.12 15.10 -4.26
N GLU A 209 -14.58 14.00 -4.80
CA GLU A 209 -14.06 13.92 -6.17
C GLU A 209 -15.18 14.10 -7.19
N SER A 210 -16.31 13.38 -7.06
CA SER A 210 -17.46 13.53 -7.96
C SER A 210 -18.06 14.93 -7.92
N ILE A 211 -18.21 15.54 -6.74
CA ILE A 211 -18.67 16.95 -6.64
C ILE A 211 -17.74 17.88 -7.39
N THR A 212 -16.42 17.66 -7.30
CA THR A 212 -15.42 18.47 -8.00
C THR A 212 -15.50 18.26 -9.51
N GLU A 213 -15.66 17.01 -9.97
CA GLU A 213 -15.81 16.65 -11.38
C GLU A 213 -17.05 17.33 -11.98
N PHE A 214 -18.23 17.16 -11.37
CA PHE A 214 -19.47 17.81 -11.81
C PHE A 214 -19.37 19.34 -11.78
N SER A 215 -18.66 19.91 -10.80
CA SER A 215 -18.44 21.37 -10.75
C SER A 215 -17.58 21.85 -11.91
N ASN A 216 -16.54 21.09 -12.28
CA ASN A 216 -15.66 21.44 -13.40
C ASN A 216 -16.38 21.26 -14.74
N GLU A 217 -17.18 20.20 -14.91
CA GLU A 217 -17.99 19.98 -16.13
C GLU A 217 -19.03 21.08 -16.30
N ARG A 218 -19.71 21.45 -15.21
CA ARG A 218 -20.61 22.61 -15.16
C ARG A 218 -19.90 23.90 -15.57
N GLU A 219 -18.68 24.16 -15.07
CA GLU A 219 -17.88 25.33 -15.49
C GLU A 219 -17.46 25.25 -16.96
N ALA A 220 -17.07 24.07 -17.45
CA ALA A 220 -16.67 23.86 -18.85
C ALA A 220 -17.82 24.15 -19.82
N ILE A 221 -19.06 23.74 -19.50
CA ILE A 221 -20.25 24.04 -20.33
C ILE A 221 -20.48 25.56 -20.43
N LEU A 222 -20.31 26.28 -19.33
CA LEU A 222 -20.44 27.73 -19.29
C LEU A 222 -19.32 28.44 -20.07
N GLU A 223 -18.10 27.89 -20.08
CA GLU A 223 -16.96 28.48 -20.78
C GLU A 223 -16.95 28.16 -22.28
N GLU A 224 -17.25 26.92 -22.67
CA GLU A 224 -17.18 26.46 -24.07
C GLU A 224 -18.42 26.82 -24.87
N ASN A 225 -19.57 27.08 -24.20
CA ASN A 225 -20.86 27.41 -24.81
C ASN A 225 -21.13 26.64 -26.11
N ALA A 226 -21.40 25.34 -25.97
CA ALA A 226 -21.57 24.41 -27.10
C ALA A 226 -22.63 24.87 -28.14
N TYR A 227 -23.54 25.75 -27.74
CA TYR A 227 -24.65 26.24 -28.54
C TYR A 227 -24.35 27.50 -29.35
N GLU A 228 -23.18 28.14 -29.14
CA GLU A 228 -22.84 29.40 -29.82
C GLU A 228 -22.80 29.23 -31.36
N ASN A 229 -22.48 28.03 -31.85
CA ASN A 229 -22.38 27.72 -33.27
C ASN A 229 -23.64 27.06 -33.87
N SER A 230 -24.65 26.74 -33.05
CA SER A 230 -25.90 26.13 -33.53
C SER A 230 -26.80 27.15 -34.23
N ASP A 231 -27.56 26.68 -35.21
CA ASP A 231 -28.55 27.51 -35.89
C ASP A 231 -29.89 27.58 -35.13
N ASP A 232 -30.75 28.54 -35.48
CA ASP A 232 -32.02 28.77 -34.77
C ASP A 232 -32.98 27.58 -34.84
N ALA A 233 -32.88 26.73 -35.88
CA ALA A 233 -33.76 25.57 -36.02
C ALA A 233 -33.30 24.44 -35.10
N GLU A 234 -31.98 24.22 -35.01
CA GLU A 234 -31.36 23.29 -34.07
C GLU A 234 -31.63 23.69 -32.61
N LEU A 235 -31.45 24.97 -32.27
CA LEU A 235 -31.71 25.49 -30.91
C LEU A 235 -33.18 25.27 -30.49
N LYS A 236 -34.13 25.53 -31.38
CA LYS A 236 -35.57 25.28 -31.12
C LYS A 236 -35.86 23.80 -30.94
N ALA A 237 -35.30 22.95 -31.78
CA ALA A 237 -35.48 21.50 -31.67
C ALA A 237 -34.94 20.97 -30.33
N LEU A 238 -33.77 21.45 -29.88
CA LEU A 238 -33.19 21.08 -28.59
C LEU A 238 -34.03 21.58 -27.40
N LEU A 239 -34.56 22.80 -27.46
CA LEU A 239 -35.45 23.33 -26.42
C LEU A 239 -36.77 22.57 -26.34
N GLU A 240 -37.36 22.22 -27.49
CA GLU A 240 -38.55 21.40 -27.57
C GLU A 240 -38.30 19.99 -27.02
N GLU A 241 -37.15 19.38 -27.32
CA GLU A 241 -36.73 18.08 -26.79
C GLU A 241 -36.57 18.11 -25.27
N LYS A 242 -35.97 19.17 -24.72
CA LYS A 242 -35.81 19.36 -23.28
C LYS A 242 -37.11 19.80 -22.58
N VAL A 243 -38.19 20.03 -23.33
CA VAL A 243 -39.50 20.48 -22.83
C VAL A 243 -39.40 21.85 -22.13
N CYS A 244 -38.51 22.71 -22.64
CA CYS A 244 -38.35 24.08 -22.15
C CYS A 244 -39.24 25.06 -22.92
N TYR A 245 -39.48 26.23 -22.33
CA TYR A 245 -40.05 27.37 -23.06
C TYR A 245 -39.11 27.74 -24.21
N VAL A 246 -39.65 28.05 -25.39
CA VAL A 246 -38.87 28.40 -26.59
C VAL A 246 -38.95 29.91 -26.80
N PRO A 247 -37.91 30.68 -26.44
CA PRO A 247 -37.83 32.11 -26.74
C PRO A 247 -37.83 32.38 -28.26
N GLU A 248 -38.23 33.59 -28.64
CA GLU A 248 -38.13 34.03 -30.03
C GLU A 248 -36.71 34.51 -30.38
N ASP A 249 -35.98 35.04 -29.38
CA ASP A 249 -34.62 35.56 -29.54
C ASP A 249 -33.57 34.45 -29.41
N ARG A 250 -32.53 34.50 -30.26
CA ARG A 250 -31.48 33.49 -30.33
C ARG A 250 -30.62 33.45 -29.07
N GLU A 251 -30.27 34.60 -28.52
CA GLU A 251 -29.44 34.67 -27.31
C GLU A 251 -30.23 34.09 -26.12
N GLU A 252 -31.53 34.41 -26.03
CA GLU A 252 -32.43 33.82 -25.02
C GLU A 252 -32.57 32.29 -25.19
N MET A 253 -32.60 31.77 -26.42
CA MET A 253 -32.63 30.31 -26.66
C MET A 253 -31.35 29.61 -26.18
N ILE A 254 -30.19 30.20 -26.44
CA ILE A 254 -28.89 29.68 -25.99
C ILE A 254 -28.83 29.70 -24.45
N GLU A 255 -29.20 30.82 -23.83
CA GLU A 255 -29.23 30.95 -22.37
C GLU A 255 -30.17 29.91 -21.74
N ALA A 256 -31.37 29.71 -22.31
CA ALA A 256 -32.32 28.72 -21.81
C ALA A 256 -31.80 27.26 -21.89
N LEU A 257 -31.03 26.92 -22.93
CA LEU A 257 -30.39 25.60 -23.04
C LEU A 257 -29.25 25.43 -22.03
N LEU A 258 -28.39 26.45 -21.90
CA LEU A 258 -27.30 26.45 -20.91
C LEU A 258 -27.85 26.35 -19.48
N ASP A 259 -28.91 27.10 -19.16
CA ASP A 259 -29.55 27.06 -17.84
C ASP A 259 -30.09 25.67 -17.51
N GLU A 260 -30.68 24.96 -18.48
CA GLU A 260 -31.20 23.60 -18.23
C GLU A 260 -30.07 22.58 -18.04
N ASP A 261 -28.98 22.67 -18.81
CA ASP A 261 -27.78 21.83 -18.61
C ASP A 261 -27.14 22.08 -17.24
N VAL A 262 -26.92 23.35 -16.90
CA VAL A 262 -26.34 23.75 -15.61
C VAL A 262 -27.20 23.27 -14.44
N LYS A 263 -28.53 23.34 -14.59
CA LYS A 263 -29.49 22.88 -13.59
C LYS A 263 -29.45 21.37 -13.38
N GLU A 264 -29.10 20.58 -14.39
CA GLU A 264 -28.89 19.14 -14.25
C GLU A 264 -27.66 18.88 -13.36
N PHE A 265 -26.51 19.50 -13.67
CA PHE A 265 -25.30 19.39 -12.84
C PHE A 265 -25.52 19.92 -11.42
N ASP A 266 -26.24 21.03 -11.25
CA ASP A 266 -26.58 21.56 -9.93
C ASP A 266 -27.39 20.53 -9.11
N GLN A 267 -28.30 19.78 -9.72
CA GLN A 267 -29.04 18.71 -9.04
C GLN A 267 -28.14 17.54 -8.65
N GLU A 268 -27.19 17.16 -9.51
CA GLU A 268 -26.23 16.09 -9.20
C GLU A 268 -25.28 16.49 -8.06
N ILE A 269 -24.74 17.70 -8.11
CA ILE A 269 -23.93 18.30 -7.03
C ILE A 269 -24.72 18.29 -5.72
N LEU A 270 -25.97 18.80 -5.72
CA LEU A 270 -26.82 18.82 -4.52
C LEU A 270 -27.12 17.41 -3.99
N SER A 271 -27.32 16.43 -4.87
CA SER A 271 -27.54 15.03 -4.49
C SER A 271 -26.30 14.43 -3.83
N ALA A 272 -25.12 14.63 -4.43
CA ALA A 272 -23.84 14.18 -3.90
C ALA A 272 -23.52 14.87 -2.57
N GLU A 273 -23.74 16.18 -2.44
CA GLU A 273 -23.58 16.93 -1.19
C GLU A 273 -24.51 16.43 -0.07
N LYS A 274 -25.74 16.06 -0.41
CA LYS A 274 -26.69 15.47 0.53
C LYS A 274 -26.23 14.09 1.01
N GLU A 275 -25.72 13.25 0.11
CA GLU A 275 -25.17 11.95 0.49
C GLU A 275 -23.90 12.11 1.35
N ARG A 276 -22.99 12.98 0.93
CA ARG A 276 -21.80 13.38 1.69
C ARG A 276 -22.17 13.81 3.10
N SER A 277 -23.17 14.68 3.25
CA SER A 277 -23.67 15.13 4.55
C SER A 277 -24.24 14.00 5.41
N LYS A 278 -24.94 13.03 4.82
CA LYS A 278 -25.41 11.84 5.55
C LYS A 278 -24.24 11.01 6.08
N ILE A 279 -23.22 10.81 5.26
CA ILE A 279 -22.04 10.01 5.64
C ILE A 279 -21.19 10.76 6.68
N GLU A 280 -21.00 12.07 6.55
CA GLU A 280 -20.34 12.89 7.59
C GLU A 280 -21.10 12.82 8.93
N ALA A 281 -22.43 12.78 8.91
CA ALA A 281 -23.24 12.60 10.11
C ALA A 281 -23.06 11.20 10.72
N LEU A 282 -22.95 10.15 9.90
CA LEU A 282 -22.64 8.79 10.37
C LEU A 282 -21.24 8.71 10.99
N LEU A 283 -20.25 9.34 10.36
CA LEU A 283 -18.89 9.42 10.87
C LEU A 283 -18.85 10.18 12.20
N SER A 284 -19.49 11.35 12.26
CA SER A 284 -19.52 12.16 13.49
C SER A 284 -20.16 11.43 14.67
N ARG A 285 -21.17 10.58 14.42
CA ARG A 285 -21.78 9.72 15.45
C ARG A 285 -20.85 8.61 15.94
N LYS A 286 -19.94 8.12 15.09
CA LYS A 286 -18.99 7.06 15.46
C LYS A 286 -17.77 7.59 16.18
N VAL A 287 -17.28 8.75 15.77
CA VAL A 287 -16.03 9.34 16.27
C VAL A 287 -16.27 10.19 17.55
N ASP A 288 -17.52 10.28 18.02
CA ASP A 288 -17.94 11.10 19.17
C ASP A 288 -17.48 12.57 19.09
N ARG A 289 -17.30 13.08 17.88
CA ARG A 289 -16.92 14.47 17.61
C ARG A 289 -17.32 14.89 16.19
N PRO A 290 -17.52 16.19 15.94
CA PRO A 290 -17.64 16.68 14.57
C PRO A 290 -16.30 16.47 13.85
N VAL A 291 -16.32 15.63 12.82
CA VAL A 291 -15.16 15.40 11.95
C VAL A 291 -15.42 16.10 10.63
N SER A 292 -14.59 17.09 10.28
CA SER A 292 -14.54 17.57 8.90
C SER A 292 -13.74 16.57 8.08
N ALA A 293 -14.43 15.73 7.32
CA ALA A 293 -13.81 14.71 6.49
C ALA A 293 -12.74 15.31 5.57
N LYS A 294 -13.06 16.45 4.95
CA LYS A 294 -12.16 17.19 4.07
C LYS A 294 -10.85 17.59 4.75
N LEU A 295 -10.91 18.17 5.95
CA LEU A 295 -9.70 18.56 6.69
C LEU A 295 -8.89 17.34 7.13
N THR A 296 -9.55 16.25 7.54
CA THR A 296 -8.88 15.00 7.90
C THR A 296 -8.17 14.39 6.70
N ILE A 297 -8.84 14.30 5.55
CA ILE A 297 -8.26 13.78 4.29
C ILE A 297 -7.11 14.67 3.83
N GLU A 298 -7.26 16.00 3.85
CA GLU A 298 -6.17 16.93 3.48
C GLU A 298 -4.97 16.80 4.42
N ARG A 299 -5.21 16.58 5.71
CA ARG A 299 -4.15 16.33 6.68
C ARG A 299 -3.48 14.98 6.42
N GLU A 300 -4.24 13.92 6.21
CA GLU A 300 -3.73 12.58 5.94
C GLU A 300 -2.94 12.51 4.63
N THR A 301 -3.39 13.18 3.56
CA THR A 301 -2.65 13.26 2.30
C THR A 301 -1.32 14.00 2.46
N LYS A 302 -1.31 15.12 3.20
CA LYS A 302 -0.06 15.82 3.56
C LYS A 302 0.86 14.96 4.42
N LEU A 303 0.31 14.20 5.36
CA LEU A 303 1.06 13.26 6.20
C LEU A 303 1.64 12.11 5.37
N SER A 304 0.87 11.57 4.42
CA SER A 304 1.30 10.54 3.48
C SER A 304 2.44 11.04 2.58
N ALA A 305 2.32 12.24 2.00
CA ALA A 305 3.40 12.86 1.22
C ALA A 305 4.67 13.08 2.06
N ARG A 306 4.51 13.53 3.31
CA ARG A 306 5.62 13.69 4.26
C ARG A 306 6.25 12.35 4.64
N ALA A 307 5.44 11.31 4.85
CA ALA A 307 5.87 9.95 5.14
C ALA A 307 6.75 9.42 4.00
N SER A 308 6.29 9.52 2.76
CA SER A 308 7.05 9.11 1.58
C SER A 308 8.41 9.81 1.49
N LEU A 309 8.46 11.12 1.75
CA LEU A 309 9.71 11.88 1.75
C LEU A 309 10.67 11.42 2.88
N ILE A 310 10.15 11.16 4.08
CA ILE A 310 10.94 10.65 5.21
C ILE A 310 11.51 9.27 4.88
N MET A 311 10.66 8.39 4.34
CA MET A 311 11.04 7.04 3.95
C MET A 311 12.10 7.02 2.86
N GLN A 312 11.98 7.90 1.87
CA GLN A 312 13.00 8.08 0.83
C GLN A 312 14.34 8.54 1.41
N ARG A 313 14.32 9.47 2.37
CA ARG A 313 15.54 9.96 3.05
C ARG A 313 16.20 8.88 3.90
N ILE A 314 15.40 8.07 4.62
CA ILE A 314 15.92 6.95 5.41
C ILE A 314 16.53 5.90 4.48
N SER A 315 15.85 5.54 3.38
CA SER A 315 16.35 4.56 2.41
C SER A 315 17.66 5.02 1.79
N LYS A 316 17.74 6.26 1.31
CA LYS A 316 18.97 6.84 0.77
C LYS A 316 20.12 6.88 1.78
N ALA A 317 19.82 7.16 3.05
CA ALA A 317 20.83 7.15 4.10
C ALA A 317 21.34 5.74 4.43
N LEU A 318 20.52 4.70 4.18
CA LEU A 318 20.90 3.31 4.35
C LEU A 318 21.69 2.78 3.14
N GLU A 319 21.36 3.20 1.92
CA GLU A 319 22.10 2.85 0.69
C GLU A 319 23.51 3.43 0.69
N GLN A 320 23.68 4.65 1.19
CA GLN A 320 25.01 5.28 1.30
C GLN A 320 25.95 4.54 2.27
N ASP A 321 25.41 3.73 3.17
CA ASP A 321 26.17 2.93 4.13
C ASP A 321 26.78 1.70 3.45
N GLU A 322 26.01 1.05 2.58
CA GLU A 322 26.39 -0.19 1.88
C GLU A 322 27.53 0.03 0.87
N HIS A 323 27.77 1.26 0.41
CA HIS A 323 28.88 1.60 -0.50
C HIS A 323 30.19 1.98 0.20
N THR A 324 30.19 2.21 1.51
CA THR A 324 31.42 2.61 2.24
C THR A 324 32.26 1.44 2.77
N ASP A 325 31.73 0.22 2.70
CA ASP A 325 32.40 -0.98 3.24
C ASP A 325 33.15 -1.79 2.15
N GLU A 326 33.10 -1.41 0.86
CA GLU A 326 33.75 -2.17 -0.24
C GLU A 326 35.12 -1.61 -0.71
N GLU A 327 35.57 -0.46 -0.22
CA GLU A 327 36.95 -0.02 -0.43
C GLU A 327 37.85 -0.47 0.73
N GLU A 328 38.15 -1.78 0.78
CA GLU A 328 39.30 -2.25 1.54
C GLU A 328 40.57 -1.63 0.94
N PRO A 329 41.41 -0.92 1.72
CA PRO A 329 42.74 -0.54 1.26
C PRO A 329 43.55 -1.82 1.13
N THR A 330 43.78 -2.29 -0.10
CA THR A 330 44.82 -3.28 -0.38
C THR A 330 46.17 -2.63 -0.11
N ASP A 331 46.66 -2.76 1.13
CA ASP A 331 48.04 -2.51 1.51
C ASP A 331 48.91 -3.62 0.89
N GLU A 332 49.22 -3.50 -0.41
CA GLU A 332 50.30 -4.24 -1.06
C GLU A 332 51.58 -3.41 -1.08
N ASP A 333 52.25 -3.32 0.07
CA ASP A 333 53.69 -3.04 0.14
C ASP A 333 54.43 -4.37 0.37
N GLN A 334 54.73 -5.09 -0.71
CA GLN A 334 55.80 -6.08 -0.73
C GLN A 334 56.77 -5.84 -1.90
N PRO A 335 58.09 -6.02 -1.69
CA PRO A 335 59.11 -5.72 -2.67
C PRO A 335 59.18 -6.79 -3.76
N THR A 336 58.99 -6.38 -5.01
CA THR A 336 59.11 -7.21 -6.20
C THR A 336 60.54 -7.74 -6.39
N CYS A 337 60.70 -9.08 -6.37
CA CYS A 337 61.79 -9.75 -7.07
C CYS A 337 61.38 -9.99 -8.52
N GLN A 338 62.18 -9.46 -9.43
CA GLN A 338 62.09 -9.64 -10.87
C GLN A 338 62.25 -11.12 -11.24
N THR A 339 61.36 -11.65 -12.07
CA THR A 339 61.75 -12.59 -13.13
C THR A 339 60.92 -12.33 -14.38
N ASP A 340 61.64 -12.11 -15.48
CA ASP A 340 61.14 -12.00 -16.84
C ASP A 340 60.43 -13.27 -17.28
N THR A 341 59.29 -13.14 -17.97
CA THR A 341 58.95 -14.04 -19.09
C THR A 341 58.02 -13.33 -20.07
N LYS A 342 58.50 -13.27 -21.32
CA LYS A 342 57.79 -12.88 -22.53
C LYS A 342 56.66 -13.87 -22.84
N SER A 343 55.55 -13.40 -23.42
CA SER A 343 55.05 -13.85 -24.74
C SER A 343 53.52 -13.76 -24.87
N SER A 344 53.12 -13.29 -26.06
CA SER A 344 51.89 -13.55 -26.82
C SER A 344 50.56 -12.91 -26.37
N GLU A 345 50.23 -11.83 -27.07
CA GLU A 345 48.87 -11.51 -27.53
C GLU A 345 48.29 -12.68 -28.37
N PRO A 346 46.96 -12.73 -28.55
CA PRO A 346 46.43 -12.11 -29.77
C PRO A 346 45.08 -11.40 -29.65
N LEU A 347 44.94 -10.44 -30.58
CA LEU A 347 43.73 -9.84 -31.11
C LEU A 347 42.56 -10.82 -31.26
N TRP A 348 41.36 -10.36 -30.89
CA TRP A 348 40.14 -10.70 -31.62
C TRP A 348 39.34 -9.45 -31.96
N THR A 349 39.07 -9.34 -33.25
CA THR A 349 38.32 -8.32 -33.98
C THR A 349 36.83 -8.42 -33.77
N ALA A 350 36.16 -7.27 -33.87
CA ALA A 350 34.72 -7.12 -34.03
C ALA A 350 34.18 -7.94 -35.21
N GLY A 351 33.04 -8.61 -35.00
CA GLY A 351 32.28 -9.32 -36.01
C GLY A 351 30.79 -9.03 -35.85
N GLU A 352 30.18 -8.60 -36.94
CA GLU A 352 28.82 -8.09 -37.09
C GLU A 352 27.74 -9.12 -36.73
N TRP A 353 26.65 -8.65 -36.11
CA TRP A 353 25.41 -9.40 -35.95
C TRP A 353 24.47 -9.07 -37.10
N THR A 354 24.23 -10.02 -37.99
CA THR A 354 23.07 -10.00 -38.89
C THR A 354 22.28 -11.30 -38.76
N LEU A 355 20.97 -11.10 -38.66
CA LEU A 355 19.84 -12.02 -38.81
C LEU A 355 20.13 -13.32 -39.58
N PHE A 356 19.71 -14.47 -39.05
CA PHE A 356 18.87 -15.44 -39.78
C PHE A 356 18.36 -16.57 -38.85
N ASN A 357 17.04 -16.66 -38.73
CA ASN A 357 16.23 -17.85 -38.45
C ASN A 357 15.33 -17.97 -39.70
N PRO A 358 15.04 -19.15 -40.31
CA PRO A 358 14.06 -20.06 -39.71
C PRO A 358 14.17 -21.57 -40.11
N HIS A 359 13.25 -22.35 -39.52
CA HIS A 359 12.76 -23.69 -39.88
C HIS A 359 13.51 -24.92 -39.38
N LEU A 360 13.00 -25.51 -38.29
CA LEU A 360 13.05 -26.95 -38.09
C LEU A 360 11.63 -27.53 -38.23
N LEU A 361 11.46 -28.29 -39.32
CA LEU A 361 10.32 -29.14 -39.64
C LEU A 361 10.54 -30.47 -38.90
N VAL A 362 9.71 -30.80 -37.90
CA VAL A 362 9.74 -32.12 -37.27
C VAL A 362 8.70 -33.01 -37.95
N HIS A 363 9.20 -34.08 -38.57
CA HIS A 363 8.41 -35.16 -39.15
C HIS A 363 7.67 -35.93 -38.05
N VAL A 364 6.35 -36.07 -38.23
CA VAL A 364 5.48 -37.02 -37.54
C VAL A 364 5.54 -38.33 -38.32
N THR A 365 5.87 -39.43 -37.63
CA THR A 365 5.56 -40.78 -38.09
C THR A 365 4.65 -41.44 -37.07
N ASP A 366 3.43 -41.73 -37.51
CA ASP A 366 2.46 -42.61 -36.87
C ASP A 366 2.95 -44.06 -36.87
N GLU A 367 2.81 -44.77 -35.74
CA GLU A 367 2.42 -46.18 -35.61
C GLU A 367 2.74 -46.68 -34.20
N ILE A 368 1.75 -46.68 -33.29
CA ILE A 368 1.77 -47.55 -32.11
C ILE A 368 0.36 -48.12 -31.87
N LEU A 369 0.31 -49.45 -31.85
CA LEU A 369 -0.83 -50.34 -31.60
C LEU A 369 -1.47 -50.14 -30.20
N PRO A 370 -2.73 -50.55 -30.00
CA PRO A 370 -3.40 -50.42 -28.70
C PRO A 370 -2.93 -51.53 -27.73
N PRO A 371 -2.79 -51.24 -26.42
CA PRO A 371 -2.61 -52.29 -25.43
C PRO A 371 -3.97 -52.73 -24.84
N ASP A 372 -4.03 -54.04 -24.61
CA ASP A 372 -5.12 -54.79 -23.99
C ASP A 372 -5.52 -54.27 -22.61
N GLU A 373 -6.82 -54.44 -22.36
CA GLU A 373 -7.50 -54.30 -21.08
C GLU A 373 -6.97 -55.30 -20.04
N SER A 374 -6.80 -54.82 -18.80
CA SER A 374 -7.17 -55.46 -17.52
C SER A 374 -6.10 -55.29 -16.44
N VAL A 375 -6.20 -54.19 -15.68
CA VAL A 375 -5.70 -54.13 -14.30
C VAL A 375 -6.73 -53.37 -13.47
N SER A 376 -7.49 -54.13 -12.69
CA SER A 376 -8.26 -53.63 -11.54
C SER A 376 -7.28 -53.22 -10.45
N GLY A 377 -7.22 -51.92 -10.13
CA GLY A 377 -6.39 -51.40 -9.05
C GLY A 377 -6.89 -50.02 -8.63
N ASP A 378 -7.48 -49.99 -7.43
CA ASP A 378 -7.66 -48.86 -6.53
C ASP A 378 -8.02 -47.51 -7.14
N GLU A 379 -9.31 -47.16 -7.02
CA GLU A 379 -9.84 -45.81 -7.17
C GLU A 379 -9.17 -44.89 -6.11
N GLU A 380 -7.95 -44.43 -6.40
CA GLU A 380 -7.49 -43.15 -5.90
C GLU A 380 -8.49 -42.12 -6.44
N GLU A 381 -9.24 -41.47 -5.54
CA GLU A 381 -9.93 -40.21 -5.82
C GLU A 381 -8.90 -39.24 -6.40
N SER A 382 -8.73 -39.27 -7.72
CA SER A 382 -8.05 -38.24 -8.46
C SER A 382 -8.83 -36.98 -8.14
N ARG A 383 -8.23 -36.09 -7.33
CA ARG A 383 -8.68 -34.70 -7.21
C ARG A 383 -9.07 -34.24 -8.60
N VAL A 384 -10.37 -34.07 -8.83
CA VAL A 384 -10.87 -33.44 -10.03
C VAL A 384 -10.27 -32.05 -9.98
N ASP A 385 -9.17 -31.88 -10.69
CA ASP A 385 -8.58 -30.59 -10.97
C ASP A 385 -9.60 -29.95 -11.92
N ASP A 386 -10.59 -29.28 -11.32
CA ASP A 386 -11.64 -28.55 -12.02
C ASP A 386 -10.92 -27.51 -12.89
N GLY A 387 -10.60 -27.92 -14.11
CA GLY A 387 -9.76 -27.15 -15.02
C GLY A 387 -10.30 -25.74 -15.15
N ILE A 388 -9.39 -24.75 -15.16
CA ILE A 388 -9.76 -23.34 -15.30
C ILE A 388 -10.55 -23.18 -16.62
N ASP A 389 -11.81 -22.77 -16.52
CA ASP A 389 -12.59 -22.40 -17.68
C ASP A 389 -12.08 -21.06 -18.21
N TYR A 390 -11.29 -21.12 -19.28
CA TYR A 390 -10.74 -19.92 -19.93
C TYR A 390 -11.80 -19.14 -20.71
N THR A 391 -12.99 -19.72 -20.97
CA THR A 391 -14.03 -19.06 -21.77
C THR A 391 -14.75 -17.96 -21.01
N THR A 392 -14.78 -18.02 -19.68
CA THR A 392 -15.37 -17.02 -18.79
C THR A 392 -14.42 -15.87 -18.45
N LYS A 393 -13.15 -15.95 -18.87
CA LYS A 393 -12.11 -14.98 -18.50
C LYS A 393 -12.18 -13.74 -19.38
N ASP A 394 -11.94 -12.57 -18.80
CA ASP A 394 -11.76 -11.32 -19.52
C ASP A 394 -10.52 -11.38 -20.43
N ASN A 395 -10.54 -10.64 -21.54
CA ASN A 395 -9.38 -10.55 -22.44
C ASN A 395 -8.11 -10.09 -21.71
N SER A 396 -8.22 -9.11 -20.81
CA SER A 396 -7.11 -8.62 -19.98
C SER A 396 -6.53 -9.76 -19.11
N LYS A 397 -7.40 -10.59 -18.53
CA LYS A 397 -6.99 -11.75 -17.74
C LYS A 397 -6.27 -12.80 -18.58
N LEU A 398 -6.80 -13.12 -19.75
CA LEU A 398 -6.18 -14.07 -20.69
C LEU A 398 -4.78 -13.60 -21.11
N GLN A 399 -4.64 -12.31 -21.45
CA GLN A 399 -3.36 -11.70 -21.82
C GLN A 399 -2.33 -11.77 -20.70
N VAL A 400 -2.73 -11.47 -19.46
CA VAL A 400 -1.84 -11.59 -18.29
C VAL A 400 -1.36 -13.03 -18.11
N ILE A 401 -2.27 -14.02 -18.18
CA ILE A 401 -1.89 -15.43 -18.05
C ILE A 401 -0.96 -15.88 -19.19
N LEU A 402 -1.22 -15.45 -20.43
CA LEU A 402 -0.34 -15.76 -21.58
C LEU A 402 1.05 -15.17 -21.41
N ARG A 403 1.14 -13.89 -21.01
CA ARG A 403 2.40 -13.20 -20.78
C ARG A 403 3.24 -13.87 -19.69
N ASP A 404 2.59 -14.26 -18.59
CA ASP A 404 3.24 -14.97 -17.49
C ASP A 404 3.80 -16.34 -17.93
N ARG A 405 3.17 -16.98 -18.92
CA ARG A 405 3.60 -18.25 -19.52
C ARG A 405 4.58 -18.09 -20.68
N GLY A 406 4.95 -16.86 -21.04
CA GLY A 406 5.80 -16.57 -22.20
C GLY A 406 5.16 -16.92 -23.55
N LEU A 407 3.82 -16.94 -23.61
CA LEU A 407 3.05 -17.21 -24.82
C LEU A 407 2.66 -15.90 -25.53
N PRO A 408 2.39 -15.93 -26.85
CA PRO A 408 1.95 -14.75 -27.58
C PRO A 408 0.62 -14.19 -27.03
N ASP A 409 0.58 -12.90 -26.69
CA ASP A 409 -0.59 -12.21 -26.11
C ASP A 409 -1.31 -11.28 -27.10
N ASN A 410 -0.87 -11.23 -28.36
CA ASN A 410 -1.41 -10.37 -29.42
C ASN A 410 -2.32 -11.11 -30.44
N CYS A 411 -3.01 -12.16 -30.00
CA CYS A 411 -3.87 -12.99 -30.84
C CYS A 411 -5.37 -12.75 -30.54
N THR A 412 -6.24 -13.34 -31.36
CA THR A 412 -7.70 -13.29 -31.14
C THR A 412 -8.08 -13.98 -29.84
N ARG A 413 -9.25 -13.66 -29.28
CA ARG A 413 -9.73 -14.25 -28.01
C ARG A 413 -9.77 -15.78 -28.06
N GLU A 414 -10.25 -16.34 -29.16
CA GLU A 414 -10.36 -17.79 -29.36
C GLU A 414 -8.98 -18.45 -29.47
N GLU A 415 -8.02 -17.78 -30.10
CA GLU A 415 -6.62 -18.21 -30.14
C GLU A 415 -6.00 -18.18 -28.73
N MET A 416 -6.23 -17.12 -27.95
CA MET A 416 -5.76 -17.02 -26.56
C MET A 416 -6.27 -18.19 -25.71
N ILE A 417 -7.58 -18.48 -25.78
CA ILE A 417 -8.21 -19.59 -25.07
C ILE A 417 -7.61 -20.92 -25.50
N THR A 418 -7.50 -21.15 -26.81
CA THR A 418 -6.94 -22.39 -27.37
C THR A 418 -5.48 -22.60 -26.95
N LEU A 419 -4.68 -21.52 -26.94
CA LEU A 419 -3.29 -21.56 -26.49
C LEU A 419 -3.17 -21.91 -25.01
N LEU A 420 -4.01 -21.34 -24.15
CA LEU A 420 -4.01 -21.64 -22.71
C LEU A 420 -4.50 -23.05 -22.40
N GLN A 421 -5.52 -23.54 -23.11
CA GLN A 421 -6.01 -24.92 -23.00
C GLN A 421 -4.94 -25.94 -23.42
N ARG A 422 -4.16 -25.62 -24.46
CA ARG A 422 -3.07 -26.48 -24.95
C ARG A 422 -1.84 -26.48 -24.04
N ASN A 423 -1.64 -25.42 -23.25
CA ASN A 423 -0.45 -25.22 -22.43
C ASN A 423 -0.85 -24.95 -20.96
N PRO A 424 -1.23 -26.00 -20.20
CA PRO A 424 -1.61 -25.84 -18.79
C PRO A 424 -0.43 -25.28 -17.96
N PRO A 425 -0.72 -24.53 -16.89
CA PRO A 425 0.33 -23.91 -16.08
C PRO A 425 1.16 -24.97 -15.35
N ASN A 426 2.48 -24.83 -15.36
CA ASN A 426 3.40 -25.66 -14.57
C ASN A 426 4.21 -24.80 -13.60
N TYR A 427 3.55 -24.33 -12.54
CA TYR A 427 4.19 -23.46 -11.54
C TYR A 427 5.26 -24.17 -10.71
N ASP A 428 5.25 -25.51 -10.67
CA ASP A 428 6.24 -26.28 -9.91
C ASP A 428 7.65 -26.17 -10.49
N GLN A 429 7.79 -25.85 -11.79
CA GLN A 429 9.08 -25.62 -12.42
C GLN A 429 9.68 -24.24 -12.11
N LEU A 430 8.86 -23.26 -11.71
CA LEU A 430 9.31 -21.91 -11.41
C LEU A 430 9.98 -21.83 -10.04
N THR A 431 10.98 -20.97 -9.90
CA THR A 431 11.59 -20.65 -8.62
C THR A 431 10.64 -19.82 -7.75
N SER A 432 10.89 -19.80 -6.43
CA SER A 432 10.08 -19.02 -5.48
C SER A 432 10.07 -17.51 -5.79
N ASP A 433 11.14 -17.00 -6.38
CA ASP A 433 11.30 -15.58 -6.70
C ASP A 433 10.58 -15.23 -8.01
N GLU A 434 10.67 -16.08 -9.04
CA GLU A 434 9.87 -15.93 -10.27
C GLU A 434 8.37 -15.90 -9.97
N ILE A 435 7.89 -16.81 -9.11
CA ILE A 435 6.48 -16.83 -8.68
C ILE A 435 6.11 -15.54 -7.94
N SER A 436 7.02 -14.98 -7.14
CA SER A 436 6.80 -13.69 -6.47
C SER A 436 6.72 -12.52 -7.43
N ASP A 437 7.49 -12.54 -8.52
CA ASP A 437 7.45 -11.52 -9.53
C ASP A 437 6.16 -11.59 -10.35
N LEU A 438 5.70 -12.79 -10.70
CA LEU A 438 4.37 -13.00 -11.32
C LEU A 438 3.24 -12.47 -10.43
N LEU A 439 3.24 -12.81 -9.13
CA LEU A 439 2.26 -12.30 -8.17
C LEU A 439 2.30 -10.77 -8.04
N ARG A 440 3.50 -10.17 -8.11
CA ARG A 440 3.67 -8.71 -8.03
C ARG A 440 3.14 -8.02 -9.27
N GLY A 441 3.38 -8.60 -10.46
CA GLY A 441 2.81 -8.13 -11.72
C GLY A 441 1.27 -8.13 -11.70
N ARG A 442 0.66 -9.03 -10.92
CA ARG A 442 -0.79 -9.15 -10.70
C ARG A 442 -1.32 -8.35 -9.51
N HIS A 443 -0.49 -7.50 -8.90
CA HIS A 443 -0.85 -6.71 -7.71
C HIS A 443 -1.37 -7.53 -6.50
N SER A 444 -0.90 -8.76 -6.32
CA SER A 444 -1.19 -9.57 -5.11
C SER A 444 -0.57 -8.93 -3.87
N LYS A 445 -1.34 -8.83 -2.77
CA LYS A 445 -0.93 -8.15 -1.51
C LYS A 445 0.30 -8.81 -0.87
N TYR A 446 0.40 -10.12 -1.00
CA TYR A 446 1.42 -10.93 -0.33
C TYR A 446 2.41 -11.57 -1.31
N ALA A 447 2.65 -10.94 -2.46
CA ALA A 447 3.45 -11.49 -3.54
C ALA A 447 4.81 -12.06 -3.09
N ALA A 448 5.52 -11.37 -2.20
CA ALA A 448 6.83 -11.79 -1.69
C ALA A 448 6.79 -12.79 -0.53
N SER A 449 5.64 -12.95 0.15
CA SER A 449 5.58 -13.62 1.45
C SER A 449 5.07 -15.06 1.35
N GLY A 450 5.71 -15.97 2.09
CA GLY A 450 5.27 -17.36 2.23
C GLY A 450 6.22 -18.37 1.58
N THR A 451 5.92 -19.65 1.73
CA THR A 451 6.64 -20.73 1.05
C THR A 451 6.32 -20.72 -0.44
N LYS A 452 7.13 -21.40 -1.27
CA LYS A 452 6.86 -21.58 -2.70
C LYS A 452 5.45 -22.15 -2.92
N ALA A 453 5.05 -23.18 -2.16
CA ALA A 453 3.72 -23.78 -2.24
C ALA A 453 2.59 -22.77 -2.00
N ASN A 454 2.67 -21.93 -0.96
CA ASN A 454 1.65 -20.92 -0.70
C ASN A 454 1.59 -19.86 -1.80
N LYS A 455 2.72 -19.53 -2.42
CA LYS A 455 2.76 -18.60 -3.56
C LYS A 455 2.10 -19.23 -4.79
N ILE A 456 2.35 -20.50 -5.08
CA ILE A 456 1.68 -21.26 -6.15
C ILE A 456 0.18 -21.28 -5.94
N GLU A 457 -0.28 -21.60 -4.72
CA GLU A 457 -1.71 -21.65 -4.40
C GLU A 457 -2.41 -20.29 -4.63
N ARG A 458 -1.75 -19.18 -4.28
CA ARG A 458 -2.28 -17.83 -4.58
C ARG A 458 -2.35 -17.55 -6.07
N LEU A 459 -1.37 -18.00 -6.84
CA LEU A 459 -1.34 -17.84 -8.29
C LEU A 459 -2.49 -18.62 -8.94
N ILE A 460 -2.71 -19.87 -8.51
CA ILE A 460 -3.86 -20.69 -8.93
C ILE A 460 -5.17 -20.01 -8.55
N ALA A 461 -5.31 -19.54 -7.31
CA ALA A 461 -6.51 -18.84 -6.86
C ALA A 461 -6.76 -17.53 -7.64
N ASN A 462 -5.70 -16.84 -8.06
CA ASN A 462 -5.80 -15.66 -8.91
C ASN A 462 -6.13 -16.04 -10.37
N ASP A 463 -5.56 -17.11 -10.93
CA ASP A 463 -5.90 -17.64 -12.26
C ASP A 463 -7.37 -18.09 -12.35
N ALA A 464 -7.95 -18.54 -11.24
CA ALA A 464 -9.36 -18.91 -11.14
C ALA A 464 -10.31 -17.71 -11.26
N LEU A 465 -9.86 -16.46 -11.03
CA LEU A 465 -10.67 -15.26 -11.21
C LEU A 465 -10.96 -15.02 -12.69
N ASP A 466 -12.18 -14.60 -13.02
CA ASP A 466 -12.57 -14.27 -14.40
C ASP A 466 -11.90 -12.99 -14.90
N ARG A 467 -11.61 -12.04 -14.01
CA ARG A 467 -11.09 -10.73 -14.36
C ARG A 467 -9.64 -10.51 -13.95
N ASP A 468 -9.02 -9.53 -14.60
CA ASP A 468 -7.74 -8.98 -14.15
C ASP A 468 -7.95 -7.94 -13.06
N ALA A 469 -7.73 -8.34 -11.80
CA ALA A 469 -7.81 -7.45 -10.65
C ALA A 469 -6.80 -6.29 -10.70
N ALA A 470 -5.76 -6.39 -11.53
CA ALA A 470 -4.80 -5.32 -11.76
C ALA A 470 -5.32 -4.22 -12.71
N ASN A 471 -6.33 -4.52 -13.54
CA ASN A 471 -6.85 -3.55 -14.50
C ASN A 471 -7.83 -2.57 -13.82
N TYR A 472 -7.27 -1.49 -13.30
CA TYR A 472 -8.05 -0.43 -12.63
C TYR A 472 -9.08 0.24 -13.57
N GLY A 473 -8.81 0.27 -14.88
CA GLY A 473 -9.74 0.83 -15.87
C GLY A 473 -11.02 0.01 -15.97
N ASP A 474 -10.90 -1.31 -16.10
CA ASP A 474 -12.04 -2.22 -16.13
C ASP A 474 -12.75 -2.25 -14.78
N MET A 475 -11.99 -2.24 -13.66
CA MET A 475 -12.57 -2.17 -12.32
C MET A 475 -13.42 -0.90 -12.13
N LYS A 476 -12.98 0.26 -12.63
CA LYS A 476 -13.75 1.52 -12.54
C LYS A 476 -15.08 1.39 -13.30
N LEU A 477 -15.08 0.76 -14.47
CA LEU A 477 -16.31 0.52 -15.25
C LEU A 477 -17.26 -0.45 -14.54
N TRP A 478 -16.74 -1.54 -13.97
CA TRP A 478 -17.53 -2.49 -13.17
C TRP A 478 -18.21 -1.81 -11.98
N VAL A 479 -17.47 -0.99 -11.23
CA VAL A 479 -18.03 -0.24 -10.10
C VAL A 479 -19.08 0.77 -10.57
N ARG A 480 -18.86 1.45 -11.70
CA ARG A 480 -19.84 2.38 -12.27
C ARG A 480 -21.13 1.67 -12.67
N LEU A 481 -21.03 0.53 -13.36
CA LEU A 481 -22.18 -0.29 -13.74
C LEU A 481 -22.97 -0.75 -12.52
N GLU A 482 -22.29 -1.13 -11.44
CA GLU A 482 -22.97 -1.51 -10.21
C GLU A 482 -23.71 -0.34 -9.55
N VAL A 483 -23.10 0.84 -9.54
CA VAL A 483 -23.76 2.06 -9.02
C VAL A 483 -25.02 2.34 -9.84
N LEU A 484 -24.92 2.26 -11.17
CA LEU A 484 -26.06 2.47 -12.07
C LEU A 484 -27.14 1.39 -11.88
N ASP A 485 -26.76 0.11 -11.78
CA ASP A 485 -27.66 -1.02 -11.49
C ASP A 485 -28.39 -0.82 -10.16
N SER A 486 -27.65 -0.43 -9.11
CA SER A 486 -28.22 -0.15 -7.79
C SER A 486 -29.20 1.03 -7.82
N MET A 487 -28.89 2.09 -8.58
CA MET A 487 -29.78 3.24 -8.76
C MET A 487 -31.07 2.86 -9.53
N LEU A 488 -30.97 1.92 -10.48
CA LEU A 488 -32.11 1.37 -11.21
C LEU A 488 -32.94 0.44 -10.30
N ASP A 489 -32.33 -0.45 -9.53
CA ASP A 489 -32.96 -1.37 -8.57
C ASP A 489 -33.71 -0.61 -7.45
N GLU A 490 -33.10 0.46 -6.91
CA GLU A 490 -33.73 1.30 -5.88
C GLU A 490 -35.05 1.94 -6.36
N SER A 491 -35.23 2.10 -7.67
CA SER A 491 -36.46 2.62 -8.27
C SER A 491 -37.62 1.61 -8.26
N GLU A 492 -37.35 0.31 -8.16
CA GLU A 492 -38.37 -0.73 -8.38
C GLU A 492 -38.98 -1.31 -7.11
N GLY A 493 -38.28 -1.27 -5.97
CA GLY A 493 -38.60 -2.23 -4.90
C GLY A 493 -38.45 -1.78 -3.44
N ASN A 494 -38.04 -0.55 -3.13
CA ASN A 494 -37.92 -0.13 -1.73
C ASN A 494 -39.22 0.53 -1.23
N PRO A 495 -40.07 -0.15 -0.44
CA PRO A 495 -41.33 0.41 0.07
C PRO A 495 -41.13 1.62 1.02
N TYR A 496 -39.88 1.92 1.41
CA TYR A 496 -39.54 3.02 2.30
C TYR A 496 -39.03 4.29 1.59
N ASN A 497 -38.68 4.22 0.29
CA ASN A 497 -38.34 5.42 -0.50
C ASN A 497 -39.62 5.97 -1.16
N LYS A 498 -40.08 7.15 -0.73
CA LYS A 498 -41.44 7.67 -1.00
C LYS A 498 -41.66 8.33 -2.35
N THR A 499 -40.66 8.44 -3.21
CA THR A 499 -40.79 9.08 -4.52
C THR A 499 -40.21 8.16 -5.58
N PRO A 500 -41.05 7.61 -6.49
CA PRO A 500 -40.59 6.91 -7.67
C PRO A 500 -39.59 7.77 -8.43
N LEU A 501 -38.55 7.14 -9.00
CA LEU A 501 -37.63 7.84 -9.88
C LEU A 501 -38.41 8.42 -11.06
N ASP A 502 -38.08 9.64 -11.48
CA ASP A 502 -38.70 10.24 -12.65
C ASP A 502 -38.49 9.35 -13.90
N PRO A 503 -39.52 9.09 -14.72
CA PRO A 503 -39.38 8.20 -15.88
C PRO A 503 -38.33 8.65 -16.89
N LYS A 504 -38.07 9.96 -17.03
CA LYS A 504 -37.03 10.48 -17.92
C LYS A 504 -35.65 10.11 -17.36
N ARG A 505 -35.42 10.44 -16.09
CA ARG A 505 -34.17 10.08 -15.38
C ARG A 505 -33.89 8.58 -15.39
N ARG A 506 -34.94 7.76 -15.26
CA ARG A 506 -34.78 6.31 -15.35
C ARG A 506 -34.32 5.84 -16.73
N LYS A 507 -34.82 6.46 -17.81
CA LYS A 507 -34.35 6.18 -19.17
C LYS A 507 -32.90 6.62 -19.38
N GLU A 508 -32.51 7.78 -18.83
CA GLU A 508 -31.13 8.28 -18.89
C GLU A 508 -30.16 7.34 -18.16
N LEU A 509 -30.50 6.91 -16.93
CA LEU A 509 -29.70 5.93 -16.18
C LEU A 509 -29.60 4.59 -16.90
N GLN A 510 -30.70 4.13 -17.52
CA GLN A 510 -30.68 2.91 -18.33
C GLN A 510 -29.77 3.06 -19.56
N ALA A 511 -29.81 4.22 -20.23
CA ALA A 511 -28.95 4.49 -21.38
C ALA A 511 -27.46 4.58 -20.98
N ASP A 512 -27.13 5.23 -19.86
CA ASP A 512 -25.76 5.26 -19.32
C ASP A 512 -25.31 3.85 -18.95
N PHE A 513 -26.19 3.08 -18.30
CA PHE A 513 -25.91 1.68 -17.96
C PHE A 513 -25.63 0.82 -19.20
N ASP A 514 -26.49 0.89 -20.22
CA ASP A 514 -26.33 0.12 -21.45
C ASP A 514 -25.07 0.55 -22.21
N SER A 515 -24.76 1.85 -22.23
CA SER A 515 -23.55 2.40 -22.84
C SER A 515 -22.27 1.91 -22.14
N LYS A 516 -22.22 2.00 -20.80
CA LYS A 516 -21.09 1.53 -20.01
C LYS A 516 -20.95 0.02 -20.03
N LYS A 517 -22.06 -0.70 -20.19
CA LYS A 517 -22.06 -2.15 -20.32
C LYS A 517 -21.47 -2.55 -21.66
N ALA A 518 -21.87 -1.89 -22.75
CA ALA A 518 -21.28 -2.11 -24.06
C ALA A 518 -19.77 -1.78 -24.09
N GLU A 519 -19.35 -0.66 -23.47
CA GLU A 519 -17.93 -0.30 -23.33
C GLU A 519 -17.14 -1.40 -22.59
N LEU A 520 -17.71 -1.95 -21.52
CA LEU A 520 -17.06 -3.01 -20.76
C LEU A 520 -17.04 -4.34 -21.52
N GLU A 521 -18.14 -4.73 -22.15
CA GLU A 521 -18.25 -5.95 -22.97
C GLU A 521 -17.27 -5.95 -24.15
N GLU A 522 -17.06 -4.80 -24.78
CA GLU A 522 -16.05 -4.62 -25.83
C GLU A 522 -14.63 -4.88 -25.30
N ARG A 523 -14.30 -4.36 -24.12
CA ARG A 523 -12.97 -4.55 -23.50
C ARG A 523 -12.75 -5.98 -23.02
N VAL A 524 -13.76 -6.53 -22.35
CA VAL A 524 -13.75 -7.86 -21.76
C VAL A 524 -13.77 -8.94 -22.85
N GLY A 525 -14.43 -8.68 -23.98
CA GLY A 525 -14.52 -9.58 -25.13
C GLY A 525 -15.60 -10.64 -25.02
N HIS A 526 -16.49 -10.53 -24.03
CA HIS A 526 -17.66 -11.38 -23.88
C HIS A 526 -18.79 -10.62 -23.16
N PRO A 527 -20.05 -11.11 -23.24
CA PRO A 527 -21.16 -10.51 -22.53
C PRO A 527 -20.90 -10.46 -21.03
N VAL A 528 -21.21 -9.31 -20.42
CA VAL A 528 -21.02 -9.06 -19.01
C VAL A 528 -22.31 -9.41 -18.28
N VAL A 529 -22.24 -10.43 -17.43
CA VAL A 529 -23.31 -10.77 -16.51
C VAL A 529 -23.04 -10.03 -15.21
N LEU A 530 -23.85 -9.02 -14.90
CA LEU A 530 -23.85 -8.31 -13.61
C LEU A 530 -24.53 -9.19 -12.55
N GLU A 531 -24.04 -10.40 -12.37
CA GLU A 531 -24.49 -11.25 -11.28
C GLU A 531 -23.89 -10.69 -9.98
N LYS A 532 -24.70 -10.60 -8.93
CA LYS A 532 -24.27 -10.13 -7.58
C LYS A 532 -23.10 -10.95 -7.00
N ASP A 533 -22.76 -12.07 -7.63
CA ASP A 533 -21.72 -13.01 -7.24
C ASP A 533 -20.29 -12.59 -7.61
N TRP A 534 -20.04 -11.59 -8.47
CA TRP A 534 -18.65 -11.17 -8.74
C TRP A 534 -17.99 -10.57 -7.49
N LYS A 535 -18.74 -9.79 -6.69
CA LYS A 535 -18.28 -9.29 -5.39
C LYS A 535 -17.96 -10.42 -4.44
N LYS A 536 -18.78 -11.46 -4.48
CA LYS A 536 -18.58 -12.65 -3.67
C LYS A 536 -17.33 -13.38 -4.10
N ALA A 537 -17.06 -13.51 -5.41
CA ALA A 537 -15.83 -14.10 -5.94
C ALA A 537 -14.58 -13.27 -5.58
N ASP A 538 -14.65 -11.94 -5.72
CA ASP A 538 -13.54 -11.04 -5.40
C ASP A 538 -13.24 -10.97 -3.90
N PHE A 539 -14.29 -10.89 -3.08
CA PHE A 539 -14.19 -10.96 -1.63
C PHE A 539 -13.70 -12.33 -1.16
N GLN A 540 -14.19 -13.41 -1.77
CA GLN A 540 -13.69 -14.76 -1.51
C GLN A 540 -12.23 -14.87 -1.91
N TRP A 541 -11.79 -14.24 -2.99
CA TRP A 541 -10.39 -14.24 -3.40
C TRP A 541 -9.50 -13.52 -2.39
N HIS A 542 -9.83 -12.28 -2.01
CA HIS A 542 -9.09 -11.56 -0.97
C HIS A 542 -9.10 -12.34 0.35
N GLY A 543 -10.23 -12.92 0.73
CA GLY A 543 -10.34 -13.75 1.92
C GLY A 543 -9.50 -15.03 1.85
N ARG A 544 -9.40 -15.65 0.67
CA ARG A 544 -8.57 -16.83 0.41
C ARG A 544 -7.09 -16.48 0.40
N GLU A 545 -6.70 -15.35 -0.18
CA GLU A 545 -5.33 -14.84 -0.16
C GLU A 545 -4.86 -14.59 1.28
N ASP A 546 -5.69 -13.90 2.08
CA ASP A 546 -5.47 -13.64 3.50
C ASP A 546 -5.41 -14.95 4.31
N LYS A 547 -6.23 -15.94 3.95
CA LYS A 547 -6.23 -17.27 4.58
C LYS A 547 -4.92 -18.01 4.28
N ILE A 548 -4.53 -18.14 3.02
CA ILE A 548 -3.27 -18.79 2.59
C ILE A 548 -2.06 -18.11 3.23
N TYR A 549 -2.09 -16.78 3.34
CA TYR A 549 -1.07 -16.02 4.07
C TYR A 549 -1.04 -16.37 5.55
N ARG A 550 -2.19 -16.34 6.24
CA ARG A 550 -2.28 -16.67 7.66
C ARG A 550 -1.86 -18.10 7.95
N GLU A 551 -2.30 -19.07 7.15
CA GLU A 551 -1.90 -20.47 7.30
C GLU A 551 -0.40 -20.65 7.06
N GLY A 552 0.18 -19.92 6.11
CA GLY A 552 1.63 -19.90 5.88
C GLY A 552 2.44 -19.29 7.02
N GLU A 553 1.94 -18.21 7.63
CA GLU A 553 2.57 -17.62 8.82
C GLU A 553 2.36 -18.50 10.06
N GLN A 554 1.16 -19.08 10.22
CA GLN A 554 0.85 -20.03 11.29
C GLN A 554 1.74 -21.25 11.18
N ALA A 555 1.94 -21.83 10.00
CA ALA A 555 2.87 -22.95 9.83
C ALA A 555 4.33 -22.61 10.21
N LYS A 556 4.74 -21.34 10.15
CA LYS A 556 6.06 -20.89 10.66
C LYS A 556 6.07 -20.81 12.18
N THR A 557 4.97 -20.39 12.81
CA THR A 557 4.85 -20.28 14.27
C THR A 557 4.53 -21.63 14.93
N ASP A 558 3.82 -22.50 14.22
CA ASP A 558 3.43 -23.87 14.59
C ASP A 558 4.52 -24.88 14.24
N ARG A 559 5.74 -24.41 13.94
CA ARG A 559 6.91 -25.23 14.21
C ARG A 559 6.73 -25.75 15.64
N PRO A 560 6.68 -27.08 15.86
CA PRO A 560 6.44 -27.63 17.18
C PRO A 560 7.33 -26.89 18.15
N ALA A 561 6.71 -26.30 19.18
CA ALA A 561 7.29 -25.30 20.07
C ALA A 561 8.54 -25.88 20.77
N PHE A 562 9.66 -25.90 20.05
CA PHE A 562 10.78 -26.80 20.29
C PHE A 562 10.33 -28.28 20.35
N PRO A 563 11.21 -29.26 20.12
CA PRO A 563 11.01 -30.57 20.73
C PRO A 563 11.06 -30.29 22.22
N THR A 564 9.88 -30.15 22.85
CA THR A 564 9.77 -30.11 24.30
C THR A 564 10.38 -31.42 24.75
N CYS A 565 11.59 -31.36 25.27
CA CYS A 565 12.15 -32.45 26.04
C CYS A 565 11.06 -32.88 27.02
N ASP A 566 10.64 -34.15 27.00
CA ASP A 566 9.59 -34.70 27.87
C ASP A 566 9.97 -34.65 29.37
N TYR A 567 11.15 -34.08 29.68
CA TYR A 567 11.60 -33.78 31.01
C TYR A 567 10.91 -32.52 31.56
N ASP A 568 10.19 -32.67 32.67
CA ASP A 568 9.65 -31.56 33.43
C ASP A 568 10.78 -30.78 34.13
N TRP A 569 11.46 -29.94 33.35
CA TRP A 569 12.60 -29.17 33.80
C TRP A 569 12.23 -28.09 34.82
N SER A 570 10.93 -27.81 35.01
CA SER A 570 10.46 -26.78 35.92
C SER A 570 10.72 -27.11 37.40
N ASP A 571 10.76 -28.41 37.73
CA ASP A 571 11.07 -28.93 39.07
C ASP A 571 12.58 -29.06 39.35
N SER A 572 13.43 -28.81 38.36
CA SER A 572 14.89 -28.87 38.55
C SER A 572 15.37 -27.79 39.52
N HIS A 573 16.21 -28.17 40.48
CA HIS A 573 16.86 -27.20 41.38
C HIS A 573 17.76 -26.18 40.64
N TRP A 574 18.09 -26.45 39.38
CA TRP A 574 18.82 -25.56 38.49
C TRP A 574 17.92 -24.64 37.65
N ALA A 575 16.59 -24.82 37.66
CA ALA A 575 15.65 -24.12 36.76
C ALA A 575 15.68 -22.58 36.89
N SER A 576 16.05 -22.08 38.06
CA SER A 576 16.20 -20.63 38.33
C SER A 576 17.42 -19.99 37.65
N ARG A 577 18.38 -20.79 37.15
CA ARG A 577 19.57 -20.29 36.45
C ARG A 577 19.21 -19.87 35.02
N ASP A 578 19.90 -18.83 34.54
CA ASP A 578 19.86 -18.47 33.12
C ASP A 578 20.64 -19.48 32.26
N GLU A 579 20.39 -19.45 30.95
CA GLU A 579 20.97 -20.41 30.00
C GLU A 579 22.50 -20.31 29.91
N ARG A 580 23.06 -19.12 30.13
CA ARG A 580 24.51 -18.89 30.13
C ARG A 580 25.19 -19.57 31.32
N ASN A 581 24.65 -19.39 32.53
CA ASN A 581 25.16 -20.04 33.73
C ASN A 581 25.04 -21.57 33.63
N LEU A 582 23.94 -22.07 33.07
CA LEU A 582 23.76 -23.51 32.84
C LEU A 582 24.83 -24.05 31.90
N ARG A 583 25.13 -23.34 30.80
CA ARG A 583 26.19 -23.71 29.85
C ARG A 583 27.55 -23.79 30.54
N GLU A 584 27.92 -22.76 31.31
CA GLU A 584 29.19 -22.76 32.05
C GLU A 584 29.29 -23.87 33.13
N ILE A 585 28.16 -24.28 33.71
CA ILE A 585 28.13 -25.42 34.65
C ILE A 585 28.28 -26.74 33.87
N CYS A 586 27.57 -26.90 32.74
CA CYS A 586 27.65 -28.08 31.89
C CYS A 586 29.06 -28.27 31.33
N ASP A 587 29.68 -27.22 30.81
CA ASP A 587 31.05 -27.24 30.30
C ASP A 587 32.05 -27.66 31.40
N ARG A 588 31.93 -27.09 32.61
CA ARG A 588 32.80 -27.45 33.75
C ARG A 588 32.62 -28.89 34.22
N ARG A 589 31.42 -29.45 34.07
CA ARG A 589 31.13 -30.84 34.42
C ARG A 589 31.39 -31.81 33.26
N GLY A 590 31.85 -31.32 32.10
CA GLY A 590 32.21 -32.14 30.96
C GLY A 590 31.02 -32.67 30.16
N MET A 591 29.92 -31.91 30.05
CA MET A 591 28.79 -32.28 29.19
C MET A 591 29.26 -32.40 27.72
N PRO A 592 29.05 -33.55 27.06
CA PRO A 592 29.38 -33.71 25.65
C PRO A 592 28.65 -32.67 24.78
N GLY A 593 29.37 -32.07 23.83
CA GLY A 593 28.84 -31.02 22.95
C GLY A 593 28.75 -29.61 23.57
N GLY A 594 28.85 -29.48 24.90
CA GLY A 594 28.97 -28.22 25.66
C GLY A 594 27.75 -27.30 25.67
N SER A 595 26.81 -27.41 24.73
CA SER A 595 25.64 -26.55 24.68
C SER A 595 24.40 -27.24 24.14
N GLY A 596 23.25 -26.95 24.76
CA GLY A 596 21.93 -27.38 24.33
C GLY A 596 20.86 -26.42 24.80
N THR A 597 19.61 -26.78 24.51
CA THR A 597 18.43 -26.12 25.07
C THR A 597 18.48 -26.14 26.60
N LYS A 598 17.84 -25.15 27.24
CA LYS A 598 17.75 -25.10 28.72
C LYS A 598 17.25 -26.41 29.32
N ALA A 599 16.18 -26.99 28.76
CA ALA A 599 15.63 -28.27 29.23
C ALA A 599 16.63 -29.44 29.07
N GLY A 600 17.34 -29.53 27.94
CA GLY A 600 18.36 -30.56 27.72
C GLY A 600 19.54 -30.45 28.70
N MET A 601 20.02 -29.23 28.96
CA MET A 601 21.08 -28.99 29.95
C MET A 601 20.62 -29.35 31.38
N LEU A 602 19.38 -29.00 31.74
CA LEU A 602 18.81 -29.32 33.05
C LEU A 602 18.66 -30.85 33.23
N LYS A 603 18.12 -31.55 32.23
CA LYS A 603 18.01 -33.02 32.22
C LYS A 603 19.36 -33.68 32.42
N TRP A 604 20.39 -33.25 31.70
CA TRP A 604 21.74 -33.79 31.85
C TRP A 604 22.33 -33.50 33.22
N LEU A 605 22.14 -32.30 33.77
CA LEU A 605 22.65 -31.96 35.10
C LEU A 605 22.00 -32.76 36.23
N ASP A 606 20.72 -33.12 36.10
CA ASP A 606 19.98 -33.86 37.11
C ASP A 606 20.15 -35.39 36.97
N THR A 607 20.18 -35.91 35.74
CA THR A 607 20.18 -37.36 35.47
C THR A 607 21.54 -37.92 35.03
N GLY A 608 22.44 -37.07 34.53
CA GLY A 608 23.66 -37.49 33.84
C GLY A 608 23.44 -38.05 32.43
N VAL A 609 22.18 -38.24 32.01
CA VAL A 609 21.82 -38.79 30.70
C VAL A 609 21.76 -37.67 29.68
N LEU A 610 22.46 -37.84 28.56
CA LEU A 610 22.50 -36.88 27.47
C LEU A 610 21.33 -37.14 26.52
N ASP A 611 20.50 -36.13 26.30
CA ASP A 611 19.40 -36.18 25.32
C ASP A 611 19.80 -35.42 24.06
N TYR A 612 20.10 -36.16 22.98
CA TYR A 612 20.54 -35.57 21.71
C TYR A 612 19.49 -34.63 21.10
N THR A 613 18.20 -34.86 21.36
CA THR A 613 17.13 -33.97 20.89
C THR A 613 17.23 -32.58 21.53
N GLY A 614 17.76 -32.52 22.75
CA GLY A 614 17.96 -31.31 23.53
C GLY A 614 19.20 -30.50 23.15
N LEU A 615 20.10 -31.01 22.31
CA LEU A 615 21.33 -30.33 21.91
C LEU A 615 21.14 -29.38 20.73
N TYR A 616 22.00 -28.36 20.62
CA TYR A 616 22.09 -27.54 19.42
C TYR A 616 22.87 -28.28 18.32
N MET A 617 22.69 -27.88 17.05
CA MET A 617 23.34 -28.52 15.89
C MET A 617 24.88 -28.53 16.03
N SER A 618 25.46 -27.41 16.48
CA SER A 618 26.91 -27.30 16.77
C SER A 618 27.38 -28.25 17.87
N GLY A 619 26.54 -28.55 18.87
CA GLY A 619 26.83 -29.52 19.91
C GLY A 619 26.85 -30.96 19.37
N LEU A 620 25.89 -31.31 18.53
CA LEU A 620 25.82 -32.63 17.87
C LEU A 620 27.02 -32.85 16.95
N GLU A 621 27.35 -31.88 16.10
CA GLU A 621 28.52 -31.94 15.20
C GLU A 621 29.83 -32.13 15.98
N ARG A 622 29.95 -31.45 17.13
CA ARG A 622 31.11 -31.59 18.03
C ARG A 622 31.19 -33.00 18.60
N ILE A 623 30.08 -33.57 19.07
CA ILE A 623 30.07 -34.95 19.58
C ILE A 623 30.42 -35.94 18.47
N CYS A 624 29.86 -35.78 17.26
CA CYS A 624 30.23 -36.61 16.11
C CYS A 624 31.73 -36.54 15.84
N ARG A 625 32.31 -35.33 15.85
CA ARG A 625 33.75 -35.13 15.64
C ARG A 625 34.59 -35.77 16.75
N ASP A 626 34.22 -35.58 18.01
CA ASP A 626 34.93 -36.12 19.17
C ASP A 626 34.90 -37.66 19.19
N ARG A 627 33.86 -38.27 18.59
CA ARG A 627 33.71 -39.72 18.43
C ARG A 627 34.26 -40.28 17.11
N GLY A 628 34.73 -39.42 16.20
CA GLY A 628 35.19 -39.84 14.87
C GLY A 628 34.07 -40.25 13.90
N ILE A 629 32.83 -39.83 14.12
CA ILE A 629 31.68 -40.09 13.25
C ILE A 629 31.64 -39.07 12.10
N THR A 630 31.85 -39.56 10.88
CA THR A 630 31.80 -38.73 9.65
C THR A 630 30.36 -38.41 9.27
N HIS A 631 30.06 -37.13 9.02
CA HIS A 631 28.75 -36.67 8.57
C HIS A 631 28.89 -35.62 7.45
N LYS A 632 27.83 -35.39 6.68
CA LYS A 632 27.80 -34.35 5.65
C LYS A 632 27.58 -32.99 6.31
N ALA A 633 28.24 -31.94 5.82
CA ALA A 633 28.05 -30.56 6.31
C ALA A 633 26.61 -30.04 6.14
N THR A 634 25.83 -30.64 5.24
CA THR A 634 24.41 -30.32 5.00
C THR A 634 23.43 -31.25 5.72
N ALA A 635 23.92 -32.09 6.64
CA ALA A 635 23.09 -33.03 7.40
C ALA A 635 22.09 -32.27 8.28
N LYS A 636 20.86 -32.76 8.35
CA LYS A 636 19.84 -32.18 9.23
C LYS A 636 20.07 -32.65 10.67
N LYS A 637 19.52 -31.91 11.64
CA LYS A 637 19.63 -32.25 13.08
C LYS A 637 19.22 -33.70 13.36
N ALA A 638 18.12 -34.14 12.75
CA ALA A 638 17.59 -35.49 12.92
C ALA A 638 18.58 -36.57 12.42
N ASP A 639 19.28 -36.32 11.32
CA ASP A 639 20.26 -37.26 10.77
C ASP A 639 21.46 -37.41 11.72
N LEU A 640 21.92 -36.29 12.33
CA LEU A 640 23.00 -36.32 13.32
C LEU A 640 22.59 -37.04 14.61
N ILE A 641 21.35 -36.84 15.06
CA ILE A 641 20.81 -37.55 16.23
C ILE A 641 20.80 -39.06 15.96
N ALA A 642 20.24 -39.49 14.82
CA ALA A 642 20.16 -40.90 14.45
C ALA A 642 21.55 -41.56 14.36
N LEU A 643 22.54 -40.86 13.79
CA LEU A 643 23.92 -41.34 13.73
C LEU A 643 24.56 -41.52 15.12
N LEU A 644 24.27 -40.62 16.07
CA LEU A 644 24.79 -40.71 17.43
C LEU A 644 24.12 -41.83 18.24
N GLU A 645 22.81 -42.01 18.07
CA GLU A 645 22.05 -43.10 18.68
C GLU A 645 22.51 -44.48 18.15
N GLU A 646 22.77 -44.59 16.85
CA GLU A 646 23.32 -45.81 16.25
C GLU A 646 24.73 -46.13 16.78
N ASP A 647 25.59 -45.12 16.94
CA ASP A 647 26.92 -45.29 17.53
C ASP A 647 26.87 -45.71 19.01
N ASP A 648 25.97 -45.14 19.81
CA ASP A 648 25.75 -45.56 21.21
C ASP A 648 25.29 -47.02 21.27
N LYS A 649 24.30 -47.39 20.44
CA LYS A 649 23.79 -48.76 20.39
C LYS A 649 24.88 -49.77 20.00
N ARG A 650 25.72 -49.43 19.02
CA ARG A 650 26.85 -50.28 18.63
C ARG A 650 27.82 -50.51 19.78
N LYS A 651 28.11 -49.48 20.58
CA LYS A 651 29.01 -49.59 21.75
C LYS A 651 28.42 -50.36 22.91
N GLU A 652 27.09 -50.42 23.03
CA GLU A 652 26.41 -51.25 24.03
C GLU A 652 26.43 -52.74 23.67
N GLU A 653 26.52 -53.04 22.37
CA GLU A 653 26.60 -54.42 21.84
C GLU A 653 28.03 -55.00 21.86
N GLU A 654 29.07 -54.15 21.94
CA GLU A 654 30.49 -54.51 22.09
C GLU A 654 30.91 -54.73 23.55
#